data_AF-A0AAD9JRJ3-F1
#
_entry.id   AF-A0AAD9JRJ3-F1
#
_cell.length_a   1.000
_cell.length_b   1.000
_cell.length_c   1.000
_cell.angle_alpha   90.00
_cell.angle_beta   90.00
_cell.angle_gamma   90.00
#
_symmetry.space_group_name_H-M   'P 1'
#
loop_
_entity.id
_entity.type
_entity.pdbx_description
1 polymer ?
#
loop_
_entity_poly.entity_id
_entity_poly.type
_entity_poly.pdbx_seq_one_letter_code
_entity_poly.pdbx_strand_id
1 'polypeptide(L)'
;MIPAMIAGCSDGRHRDSSETWLRNDGCLTRTTLIVRSWEINFLHDFTINIGNSSTAVNTECVRYNDKVAPKANVTLTCGQQLWGRFLKIERIKDSFKDHVLLICEVLVTGYKYRECPSACVGSCNNVIGCDKCKAGTQLPDCTEDCDDGSYGVNCAETCGHCAGSGTCHKETGACSGGCQQWYVTLDTDGHDTCKGHIVRVDYSSTPQLVSKTSSSVTVSWTKSDQVTAGLESYYQYAVEATTSGQYIMREFVPYETGRNDPTATVTGLMHNTAYEIRVKICARRNGQILNGSTGESITLKTQCTAPEKPNIKSVTAKLPVGSGRGSLQVTWQTLGDSGCDRVKTLLVQYKSGSQGQWQDKPVTSLTQTQMTIDNLDAGSYTVRLSVTNNKDISVFSDIYPSTSVLNKVDYSSTPQFVSKTSSSVTVSWPKSDQVTTGLESYYQYVVEATTSGQDPVEVVKQLESDLTAVITGLQHNREYEIRVRVTDKTQTLKGAAGGPLKVKTKCAAPENPEITNVTSVPGSLHVTWKTLGDSGCDRVKTLLVQYKSGSQGHWQDKPVTSLTVRQMTIDNLDAGSYTVRLSVTNNDDIQSFSHTSLPTTVLAVTTVSPPLSSSVEPVVAPGGAGGSGVLVAVIVSLVVLILLVVVAVLFIRFRYGLYIGPRRPPVSGSDDTSPGQVELGAADYFSALDAAAVQQQPEEHIYEKLSNDKTLIQVAALQAYVKDRDKVSGGFLPEYKQLSATERTSVEVSTRPENRAKNRFKTILPYDATRVMLDTDADNQSDYINASLITTKCAIYWPQTTRVQTSYGKLTVATLTCDVYADYTVRTFLLSYQGESRTITHFQFTSWPDKGVPTSTYPLLAFRRLVRSFDDRSTGPTIVHCSGGIGQTGTFIALDSLLDQGQADGQVDVFNFASHLRAERMDMIETQDQYVFLYHALLDGLQSGHLAYPVSQYKHVYMRLCIDDEHMGDLKKQFQMLETLKPAQPPPNCAALMKANITKNRSLDIIPGDKTRPILSTKSPGRSDYINAVFIDSFGKPDGYLLTQMPLPDTVVDFWRLVFDYKCATIILLEEVDAEGDTPYWPGVDQQQTYGSMTVTLLQERDSNVTGVTERTLSVHVTAKPKRVHKVKQYQLMSGWPKTDRLPSSTSTLLSLIELVKQPMSEDDHTGPDILQCM
;
A
#
# COMPACT_ATOMS: atom_id res chain seq x y z
N MET A 1 -32.76 -69.21 -49.13
CA MET A 1 -33.41 -69.86 -50.28
C MET A 1 -32.96 -71.32 -50.34
N ILE A 2 -33.85 -72.21 -50.78
CA ILE A 2 -33.66 -73.66 -51.07
C ILE A 2 -33.70 -73.79 -52.63
N PRO A 3 -33.15 -74.81 -53.35
CA PRO A 3 -32.51 -76.09 -52.99
C PRO A 3 -31.07 -76.25 -53.56
N ALA A 4 -30.31 -77.35 -53.32
CA ALA A 4 -30.36 -78.59 -54.11
C ALA A 4 -29.82 -79.82 -53.35
N MET A 5 -30.72 -80.75 -53.01
CA MET A 5 -30.41 -82.18 -53.12
C MET A 5 -30.50 -82.57 -54.60
N ILE A 6 -29.66 -83.49 -55.06
CA ILE A 6 -30.07 -84.44 -56.11
C ILE A 6 -29.71 -85.84 -55.62
N ALA A 7 -30.75 -86.59 -55.25
CA ALA A 7 -30.70 -88.03 -55.05
C ALA A 7 -31.55 -88.70 -56.13
N GLY A 8 -31.14 -89.88 -56.58
CA GLY A 8 -31.98 -90.82 -57.34
C GLY A 8 -32.09 -90.57 -58.85
N CYS A 9 -32.00 -91.66 -59.61
CA CYS A 9 -32.26 -91.69 -61.04
C CYS A 9 -33.77 -91.76 -61.33
N SER A 10 -34.27 -90.98 -62.29
CA SER A 10 -35.45 -91.35 -63.10
C SER A 10 -35.62 -90.46 -64.34
N ASP A 11 -35.70 -91.12 -65.51
CA ASP A 11 -36.31 -90.74 -66.80
C ASP A 11 -36.17 -89.32 -67.42
N GLY A 12 -35.91 -89.32 -68.74
CA GLY A 12 -36.74 -88.49 -69.63
C GLY A 12 -36.08 -87.47 -70.60
N ARG A 13 -35.33 -87.96 -71.59
CA ARG A 13 -35.00 -87.31 -72.89
C ARG A 13 -33.83 -86.29 -72.94
N HIS A 14 -32.99 -86.49 -73.96
CA HIS A 14 -31.85 -85.68 -74.43
C HIS A 14 -32.24 -84.20 -74.74
N ARG A 15 -31.33 -83.21 -74.76
CA ARG A 15 -30.01 -83.19 -75.45
C ARG A 15 -28.96 -82.22 -74.86
N ASP A 16 -27.70 -82.61 -75.15
CA ASP A 16 -26.48 -81.82 -75.33
C ASP A 16 -25.69 -81.20 -74.14
N SER A 17 -24.36 -81.36 -74.21
CA SER A 17 -23.27 -80.90 -73.32
C SER A 17 -23.18 -81.53 -71.91
N SER A 18 -22.51 -82.69 -71.83
CA SER A 18 -22.13 -83.34 -70.57
C SER A 18 -20.70 -82.98 -70.13
N GLU A 19 -20.56 -81.93 -69.33
CA GLU A 19 -19.40 -81.74 -68.44
C GLU A 19 -19.91 -81.52 -67.01
N THR A 20 -19.78 -82.53 -66.15
CA THR A 20 -20.20 -82.47 -64.74
C THR A 20 -19.10 -81.80 -63.91
N TRP A 21 -19.29 -80.53 -63.60
CA TRP A 21 -18.36 -79.73 -62.80
C TRP A 21 -18.74 -79.74 -61.32
N LEU A 22 -17.90 -80.34 -60.47
CA LEU A 22 -18.02 -80.20 -59.02
C LEU A 22 -17.20 -79.01 -58.54
N ARG A 23 -17.86 -78.09 -57.84
CA ARG A 23 -17.26 -76.88 -57.26
C ARG A 23 -16.75 -77.19 -55.84
N ASN A 24 -15.48 -76.92 -55.59
CA ASN A 24 -14.84 -77.12 -54.29
C ASN A 24 -14.22 -75.80 -53.82
N ASP A 25 -14.86 -75.11 -52.88
CA ASP A 25 -14.41 -73.81 -52.38
C ASP A 25 -13.41 -73.96 -51.20
N GLY A 26 -12.22 -74.51 -51.52
CA GLY A 26 -11.00 -74.41 -50.68
C GLY A 26 -10.85 -75.44 -49.54
N CYS A 27 -9.65 -76.00 -49.41
CA CYS A 27 -9.31 -76.94 -48.33
C CYS A 27 -7.88 -76.73 -47.83
N LEU A 28 -7.71 -76.57 -46.51
CA LEU A 28 -6.41 -76.47 -45.85
C LEU A 28 -5.98 -77.82 -45.27
N THR A 29 -4.89 -78.36 -45.81
CA THR A 29 -3.94 -79.29 -45.18
C THR A 29 -4.50 -80.43 -44.29
N ARG A 30 -5.49 -81.20 -44.77
CA ARG A 30 -5.58 -82.70 -44.66
C ARG A 30 -6.90 -83.27 -45.20
N THR A 31 -7.41 -82.71 -46.29
CA THR A 31 -8.64 -83.20 -46.90
C THR A 31 -8.39 -84.44 -47.74
N THR A 32 -9.13 -85.51 -47.46
CA THR A 32 -9.15 -86.72 -48.30
C THR A 32 -10.39 -86.69 -49.17
N LEU A 33 -10.23 -86.83 -50.49
CA LEU A 33 -11.32 -86.84 -51.45
C LEU A 33 -11.49 -88.27 -52.00
N ILE A 34 -12.68 -88.84 -51.80
CA ILE A 34 -13.03 -90.22 -52.17
C ILE A 34 -14.14 -90.18 -53.22
N VAL A 35 -13.92 -90.85 -54.36
CA VAL A 35 -14.89 -90.99 -55.46
C VAL A 35 -15.31 -92.46 -55.58
N ARG A 36 -16.62 -92.73 -55.70
CA ARG A 36 -17.21 -94.08 -55.86
C ARG A 36 -18.03 -94.19 -57.14
N SER A 37 -17.81 -95.26 -57.91
CA SER A 37 -18.57 -95.59 -59.14
C SER A 37 -19.48 -96.81 -58.93
N TRP A 38 -20.69 -96.81 -59.48
CA TRP A 38 -21.60 -97.97 -59.50
C TRP A 38 -21.46 -98.83 -60.78
N GLU A 39 -22.10 -100.00 -60.78
CA GLU A 39 -21.88 -101.08 -61.75
C GLU A 39 -22.21 -100.74 -63.21
N ILE A 40 -21.19 -100.44 -64.02
CA ILE A 40 -21.28 -100.45 -65.48
C ILE A 40 -20.02 -101.12 -66.04
N ASN A 41 -20.16 -102.35 -66.56
CA ASN A 41 -19.05 -103.19 -67.06
C ASN A 41 -18.42 -102.70 -68.39
N PHE A 42 -18.63 -101.43 -68.79
CA PHE A 42 -18.20 -100.86 -70.07
C PHE A 42 -17.37 -99.56 -69.93
N LEU A 43 -17.02 -99.17 -68.70
CA LEU A 43 -16.16 -98.01 -68.44
C LEU A 43 -14.72 -98.47 -68.18
N HIS A 44 -13.82 -98.19 -69.11
CA HIS A 44 -12.38 -98.38 -68.96
C HIS A 44 -11.66 -97.02 -69.00
N ASP A 45 -10.67 -96.87 -68.12
CA ASP A 45 -9.70 -95.78 -67.97
C ASP A 45 -10.23 -94.33 -68.06
N PHE A 46 -10.30 -93.66 -66.91
CA PHE A 46 -10.59 -92.24 -66.78
C PHE A 46 -9.48 -91.48 -66.04
N THR A 47 -9.38 -90.18 -66.31
CA THR A 47 -8.40 -89.23 -65.76
C THR A 47 -9.12 -88.16 -64.97
N ILE A 48 -8.52 -87.69 -63.87
CA ILE A 48 -9.07 -86.63 -63.01
C ILE A 48 -8.17 -85.40 -63.09
N ASN A 49 -8.75 -84.27 -63.47
CA ASN A 49 -8.10 -82.97 -63.62
C ASN A 49 -8.72 -81.96 -62.64
N ILE A 50 -7.90 -81.09 -62.03
CA ILE A 50 -8.33 -80.03 -61.11
C ILE A 50 -7.85 -78.69 -61.66
N GLY A 51 -8.73 -77.69 -61.74
CA GLY A 51 -8.43 -76.40 -62.37
C GLY A 51 -9.19 -75.20 -61.79
N ASN A 52 -8.74 -73.98 -62.11
CA ASN A 52 -9.28 -72.73 -61.56
C ASN A 52 -10.35 -72.03 -62.43
N SER A 53 -10.59 -72.49 -63.66
CA SER A 53 -11.55 -71.89 -64.61
C SER A 53 -12.38 -72.97 -65.30
N SER A 54 -13.63 -72.65 -65.62
CA SER A 54 -14.58 -73.53 -66.31
C SER A 54 -14.64 -73.35 -67.83
N THR A 55 -13.84 -72.44 -68.43
CA THR A 55 -14.02 -72.04 -69.85
C THR A 55 -12.75 -71.79 -70.67
N ALA A 56 -11.52 -72.02 -70.16
CA ALA A 56 -10.29 -71.67 -70.89
C ALA A 56 -9.19 -72.74 -70.86
N VAL A 57 -8.53 -72.92 -72.02
CA VAL A 57 -7.71 -74.09 -72.40
C VAL A 57 -6.28 -74.10 -71.84
N ASN A 58 -5.80 -73.01 -71.24
CA ASN A 58 -4.39 -72.83 -70.85
C ASN A 58 -4.21 -72.53 -69.35
N THR A 59 -4.41 -73.54 -68.49
CA THR A 59 -3.75 -73.61 -67.17
C THR A 59 -3.22 -75.02 -66.98
N GLU A 60 -2.00 -75.16 -66.44
CA GLU A 60 -1.40 -76.47 -66.18
C GLU A 60 -2.24 -77.22 -65.12
N CYS A 61 -3.08 -78.14 -65.59
CA CYS A 61 -3.77 -79.08 -64.73
C CYS A 61 -2.73 -80.07 -64.18
N VAL A 62 -2.64 -80.22 -62.86
CA VAL A 62 -1.88 -81.30 -62.24
C VAL A 62 -2.54 -82.63 -62.61
N ARG A 63 -2.01 -83.31 -63.64
CA ARG A 63 -2.49 -84.62 -64.07
C ARG A 63 -2.07 -85.69 -63.07
N TYR A 64 -3.02 -86.19 -62.29
CA TYR A 64 -2.88 -87.49 -61.64
C TYR A 64 -3.17 -88.60 -62.67
N ASN A 65 -2.11 -89.11 -63.29
CA ASN A 65 -2.17 -90.13 -64.35
C ASN A 65 -2.26 -91.57 -63.81
N ASP A 66 -3.03 -91.81 -62.75
CA ASP A 66 -3.33 -93.16 -62.28
C ASP A 66 -4.55 -93.72 -63.02
N LYS A 67 -4.37 -94.84 -63.72
CA LYS A 67 -5.47 -95.54 -64.39
C LYS A 67 -6.38 -96.19 -63.36
N VAL A 68 -7.60 -95.67 -63.22
CA VAL A 68 -8.57 -96.14 -62.22
C VAL A 68 -9.41 -97.29 -62.80
N ALA A 69 -9.30 -98.47 -62.19
CA ALA A 69 -10.10 -99.64 -62.56
C ALA A 69 -11.58 -99.50 -62.12
N PRO A 70 -12.53 -100.19 -62.78
CA PRO A 70 -13.94 -100.21 -62.36
C PRO A 70 -14.08 -100.65 -60.89
N LYS A 71 -14.96 -99.97 -60.14
CA LYS A 71 -15.22 -100.19 -58.70
C LYS A 71 -14.07 -99.83 -57.73
N ALA A 72 -12.99 -99.19 -58.19
CA ALA A 72 -11.91 -98.74 -57.31
C ALA A 72 -12.25 -97.43 -56.57
N ASN A 73 -11.82 -97.32 -55.31
CA ASN A 73 -11.85 -96.06 -54.55
C ASN A 73 -10.53 -95.29 -54.79
N VAL A 74 -10.59 -94.11 -55.42
CA VAL A 74 -9.43 -93.22 -55.51
C VAL A 74 -9.31 -92.43 -54.23
N THR A 75 -8.12 -92.39 -53.62
CA THR A 75 -7.83 -91.66 -52.39
C THR A 75 -6.69 -90.68 -52.65
N LEU A 76 -7.02 -89.42 -52.95
CA LEU A 76 -6.01 -88.38 -53.17
C LEU A 76 -5.48 -87.88 -51.82
N THR A 77 -4.21 -88.19 -51.51
CA THR A 77 -3.49 -87.71 -50.32
C THR A 77 -2.49 -86.63 -50.72
N CYS A 78 -2.78 -85.39 -50.35
CA CYS A 78 -2.03 -84.23 -50.83
C CYS A 78 -0.77 -83.96 -49.98
N GLY A 79 0.41 -84.12 -50.59
CA GLY A 79 1.68 -83.60 -50.07
C GLY A 79 1.98 -82.15 -50.47
N GLN A 80 1.18 -81.55 -51.37
CA GLN A 80 1.25 -80.16 -51.80
C GLN A 80 -0.15 -79.52 -51.86
N GLN A 81 -0.20 -78.20 -51.82
CA GLN A 81 -1.43 -77.42 -51.78
C GLN A 81 -2.11 -77.39 -53.16
N LEU A 82 -3.32 -77.91 -53.28
CA LEU A 82 -4.11 -77.88 -54.52
C LEU A 82 -4.93 -76.58 -54.60
N TRP A 83 -4.72 -75.79 -55.65
CA TRP A 83 -5.45 -74.54 -55.92
C TRP A 83 -6.34 -74.75 -57.15
N GLY A 84 -7.64 -75.01 -56.94
CA GLY A 84 -8.61 -75.28 -58.01
C GLY A 84 -10.04 -75.05 -57.55
N ARG A 85 -10.87 -74.40 -58.38
CA ARG A 85 -12.32 -74.20 -58.14
C ARG A 85 -13.18 -75.33 -58.69
N PHE A 86 -12.67 -76.10 -59.64
CA PHE A 86 -13.44 -77.09 -60.40
C PHE A 86 -12.71 -78.43 -60.54
N LEU A 87 -13.47 -79.53 -60.43
CA LEU A 87 -13.04 -80.89 -60.76
C LEU A 87 -13.58 -81.28 -62.15
N LYS A 88 -12.71 -81.80 -63.03
CA LYS A 88 -13.07 -82.35 -64.34
C LYS A 88 -12.63 -83.81 -64.45
N ILE A 89 -13.49 -84.67 -64.98
CA ILE A 89 -13.19 -86.10 -65.19
C ILE A 89 -13.34 -86.41 -66.69
N GLU A 90 -12.28 -86.93 -67.30
CA GLU A 90 -12.18 -87.14 -68.75
C GLU A 90 -11.73 -88.57 -69.05
N ARG A 91 -12.48 -89.29 -69.90
CA ARG A 91 -12.15 -90.65 -70.34
C ARG A 91 -10.96 -90.63 -71.30
N ILE A 92 -10.03 -91.58 -71.13
CA ILE A 92 -8.92 -91.75 -72.07
C ILE A 92 -9.49 -92.29 -73.39
N LYS A 93 -9.17 -91.62 -74.50
CA LYS A 93 -9.81 -91.80 -75.82
C LYS A 93 -10.01 -93.26 -76.23
N ASP A 94 -11.27 -93.62 -76.48
CA ASP A 94 -11.64 -94.47 -77.60
C ASP A 94 -12.98 -94.01 -78.18
N SER A 95 -13.17 -94.23 -79.49
CA SER A 95 -13.98 -93.37 -80.36
C SER A 95 -15.50 -93.64 -80.37
N PHE A 96 -16.17 -93.50 -79.22
CA PHE A 96 -17.63 -93.39 -79.16
C PHE A 96 -18.07 -92.25 -78.23
N LYS A 97 -18.91 -91.35 -78.76
CA LYS A 97 -19.60 -90.31 -78.00
C LYS A 97 -20.84 -90.91 -77.30
N ASP A 98 -21.31 -90.22 -76.26
CA ASP A 98 -22.62 -90.37 -75.62
C ASP A 98 -22.81 -91.56 -74.65
N HIS A 99 -21.95 -91.65 -73.63
CA HIS A 99 -22.29 -92.29 -72.35
C HIS A 99 -22.09 -91.30 -71.19
N VAL A 100 -23.13 -91.08 -70.39
CA VAL A 100 -23.13 -90.17 -69.24
C VAL A 100 -22.53 -90.87 -68.01
N LEU A 101 -21.53 -90.27 -67.39
CA LEU A 101 -20.90 -90.79 -66.17
C LEU A 101 -21.75 -90.39 -64.95
N LEU A 102 -22.41 -91.34 -64.28
CA LEU A 102 -23.08 -91.09 -63.00
C LEU A 102 -22.08 -91.18 -61.83
N ILE A 103 -21.82 -90.05 -61.20
CA ILE A 103 -21.06 -89.96 -59.93
C ILE A 103 -22.09 -89.83 -58.82
N CYS A 104 -22.11 -90.77 -57.87
CA CYS A 104 -23.18 -90.83 -56.86
C CYS A 104 -22.89 -90.01 -55.60
N GLU A 105 -21.63 -89.90 -55.18
CA GLU A 105 -21.26 -89.23 -53.93
C GLU A 105 -19.78 -88.79 -53.95
N VAL A 106 -19.49 -87.61 -53.41
CA VAL A 106 -18.13 -87.12 -53.14
C VAL A 106 -18.08 -86.65 -51.69
N LEU A 107 -17.34 -87.38 -50.86
CA LEU A 107 -17.26 -87.11 -49.42
C LEU A 107 -15.99 -86.34 -49.08
N VAL A 108 -16.14 -85.27 -48.30
CA VAL A 108 -15.08 -84.38 -47.82
C VAL A 108 -15.09 -84.42 -46.29
N THR A 109 -13.97 -84.76 -45.65
CA THR A 109 -13.88 -84.92 -44.18
C THR A 109 -12.72 -84.13 -43.58
N GLY A 110 -12.92 -83.59 -42.37
CA GLY A 110 -11.91 -82.82 -41.62
C GLY A 110 -12.26 -81.36 -41.26
N TYR A 111 -13.46 -80.87 -41.59
CA TYR A 111 -13.85 -79.46 -41.45
C TYR A 111 -14.25 -79.08 -40.01
N LYS A 112 -13.84 -77.88 -39.55
CA LYS A 112 -14.37 -77.22 -38.34
C LYS A 112 -14.94 -75.84 -38.71
N TYR A 113 -16.07 -75.50 -38.12
CA TYR A 113 -16.80 -74.25 -38.36
C TYR A 113 -16.24 -73.10 -37.50
N ARG A 114 -16.26 -71.86 -38.03
CA ARG A 114 -16.19 -70.60 -37.28
C ARG A 114 -17.45 -69.79 -37.57
N GLU A 115 -17.90 -69.02 -36.59
CA GLU A 115 -19.03 -68.08 -36.73
C GLU A 115 -18.53 -66.67 -37.05
N CYS A 116 -19.35 -65.91 -37.77
CA CYS A 116 -19.04 -64.56 -38.25
C CYS A 116 -19.37 -63.48 -37.20
N PRO A 117 -18.40 -62.66 -36.78
CA PRO A 117 -18.63 -61.61 -35.78
C PRO A 117 -19.38 -60.40 -36.35
N SER A 118 -20.09 -59.68 -35.47
CA SER A 118 -20.97 -58.55 -35.82
C SER A 118 -20.27 -57.30 -36.36
N ALA A 119 -18.94 -57.22 -36.22
CA ALA A 119 -18.11 -56.16 -36.79
C ALA A 119 -17.84 -56.35 -38.31
N CYS A 120 -18.32 -57.44 -38.90
CA CYS A 120 -18.24 -57.72 -40.33
C CYS A 120 -19.31 -56.92 -41.11
N VAL A 121 -18.88 -56.13 -42.10
CA VAL A 121 -19.77 -55.29 -42.92
C VAL A 121 -19.89 -55.78 -44.37
N GLY A 122 -19.01 -56.71 -44.79
CA GLY A 122 -19.05 -57.34 -46.11
C GLY A 122 -19.44 -58.82 -46.11
N SER A 123 -18.93 -59.57 -47.09
CA SER A 123 -19.11 -61.01 -47.20
C SER A 123 -18.22 -61.76 -46.20
N CYS A 124 -18.78 -62.13 -45.05
CA CYS A 124 -18.12 -63.11 -44.20
C CYS A 124 -18.16 -64.51 -44.82
N ASN A 125 -17.03 -65.23 -44.79
CA ASN A 125 -16.98 -66.65 -45.13
C ASN A 125 -16.18 -67.42 -44.07
N ASN A 126 -16.74 -68.54 -43.60
CA ASN A 126 -16.28 -69.38 -42.49
C ASN A 126 -14.92 -70.09 -42.72
N VAL A 127 -14.17 -69.67 -43.74
CA VAL A 127 -12.86 -70.19 -44.18
C VAL A 127 -11.78 -69.10 -44.23
N ILE A 128 -12.18 -67.86 -44.50
CA ILE A 128 -11.28 -66.73 -44.79
C ILE A 128 -11.46 -65.60 -43.76
N GLY A 129 -12.50 -65.67 -42.93
CA GLY A 129 -12.95 -64.57 -42.08
C GLY A 129 -13.84 -63.61 -42.87
N CYS A 130 -13.80 -62.36 -42.49
CA CYS A 130 -14.44 -61.25 -43.18
C CYS A 130 -13.60 -60.77 -44.36
N ASP A 131 -14.26 -60.25 -45.40
CA ASP A 131 -13.62 -59.46 -46.47
C ASP A 131 -13.53 -57.96 -46.10
N LYS A 132 -14.46 -57.48 -45.28
CA LYS A 132 -14.57 -56.10 -44.79
C LYS A 132 -15.06 -56.05 -43.35
N CYS A 133 -14.21 -55.52 -42.49
CA CYS A 133 -14.51 -55.07 -41.14
C CYS A 133 -15.09 -53.64 -41.15
N LYS A 134 -15.88 -53.30 -40.13
CA LYS A 134 -16.26 -51.92 -39.86
C LYS A 134 -15.03 -51.03 -39.66
N ALA A 135 -15.21 -49.72 -39.74
CA ALA A 135 -14.13 -48.80 -39.41
C ALA A 135 -13.63 -49.05 -37.98
N GLY A 136 -12.31 -48.97 -37.79
CA GLY A 136 -11.66 -49.17 -36.50
C GLY A 136 -11.31 -50.60 -36.10
N THR A 137 -11.68 -51.62 -36.90
CA THR A 137 -11.30 -53.02 -36.62
C THR A 137 -10.61 -53.71 -37.80
N GLN A 138 -9.70 -54.64 -37.50
CA GLN A 138 -8.79 -55.24 -38.48
C GLN A 138 -9.18 -56.66 -38.95
N LEU A 139 -8.78 -56.96 -40.19
CA LEU A 139 -8.91 -58.29 -40.80
C LEU A 139 -8.00 -59.32 -40.09
N PRO A 140 -8.31 -60.64 -40.14
CA PRO A 140 -9.41 -61.26 -40.90
C PRO A 140 -10.70 -61.42 -40.09
N ASP A 141 -10.65 -61.42 -38.77
CA ASP A 141 -11.80 -61.75 -37.90
C ASP A 141 -12.53 -60.51 -37.36
N CYS A 142 -12.12 -59.27 -37.65
CA CYS A 142 -12.78 -58.02 -37.20
C CYS A 142 -12.99 -57.91 -35.68
N THR A 143 -12.21 -58.65 -34.89
CA THR A 143 -12.31 -58.76 -33.42
C THR A 143 -11.29 -57.92 -32.68
N GLU A 144 -10.23 -57.50 -33.36
CA GLU A 144 -9.21 -56.59 -32.84
C GLU A 144 -9.40 -55.20 -33.44
N ASP A 145 -9.14 -54.17 -32.65
CA ASP A 145 -9.09 -52.78 -33.11
C ASP A 145 -7.88 -52.56 -34.04
N CYS A 146 -7.89 -51.49 -34.84
CA CYS A 146 -6.74 -51.11 -35.67
C CYS A 146 -5.44 -50.94 -34.87
N ASP A 147 -4.31 -51.35 -35.43
CA ASP A 147 -2.99 -51.07 -34.89
C ASP A 147 -2.72 -49.56 -34.81
N ASP A 148 -1.95 -49.14 -33.79
CA ASP A 148 -1.62 -47.75 -33.55
C ASP A 148 -0.88 -47.14 -34.75
N GLY A 149 -1.49 -46.10 -35.34
CA GLY A 149 -1.04 -45.50 -36.61
C GLY A 149 -1.89 -45.88 -37.83
N SER A 150 -2.95 -46.67 -37.67
CA SER A 150 -3.93 -47.01 -38.72
C SER A 150 -5.38 -46.78 -38.30
N TYR A 151 -6.26 -46.54 -39.27
CA TYR A 151 -7.68 -46.25 -39.06
C TYR A 151 -8.58 -46.63 -40.25
N GLY A 152 -9.89 -46.51 -40.05
CA GLY A 152 -10.89 -46.67 -41.10
C GLY A 152 -11.26 -48.14 -41.37
N VAL A 153 -11.98 -48.38 -42.47
CA VAL A 153 -12.45 -49.72 -42.88
C VAL A 153 -11.25 -50.62 -43.17
N ASN A 154 -11.21 -51.82 -42.58
CA ASN A 154 -10.07 -52.73 -42.61
C ASN A 154 -8.73 -52.13 -42.11
N CYS A 155 -8.77 -51.00 -41.40
CA CYS A 155 -7.57 -50.24 -41.01
C CYS A 155 -6.69 -49.83 -42.20
N ALA A 156 -7.29 -49.65 -43.38
CA ALA A 156 -6.58 -49.42 -44.64
C ALA A 156 -5.98 -48.00 -44.76
N GLU A 157 -6.38 -47.07 -43.91
CA GLU A 157 -5.88 -45.69 -43.90
C GLU A 157 -4.81 -45.51 -42.81
N THR A 158 -3.69 -44.88 -43.13
CA THR A 158 -2.68 -44.50 -42.12
C THR A 158 -3.06 -43.20 -41.42
N CYS A 159 -2.80 -43.10 -40.11
CA CYS A 159 -2.96 -41.85 -39.36
C CYS A 159 -2.13 -40.71 -39.96
N GLY A 160 -2.65 -39.49 -39.90
CA GLY A 160 -1.88 -38.29 -40.19
C GLY A 160 -0.95 -37.90 -39.04
N HIS A 161 -0.35 -36.72 -39.15
CA HIS A 161 0.62 -36.24 -38.16
C HIS A 161 -0.08 -35.68 -36.92
N CYS A 162 -0.44 -36.55 -35.97
CA CYS A 162 -1.08 -36.16 -34.71
C CYS A 162 -0.09 -35.62 -33.67
N ALA A 163 -0.44 -34.55 -32.98
CA ALA A 163 0.32 -34.04 -31.85
C ALA A 163 0.17 -34.91 -30.58
N GLY A 164 1.22 -34.96 -29.76
CA GLY A 164 1.17 -35.53 -28.40
C GLY A 164 1.38 -37.04 -28.26
N SER A 165 1.06 -37.86 -29.27
CA SER A 165 1.32 -39.31 -29.24
C SER A 165 1.49 -40.01 -30.60
N GLY A 166 1.16 -39.35 -31.72
CA GLY A 166 1.21 -39.96 -33.06
C GLY A 166 0.07 -40.93 -33.40
N THR A 167 -0.85 -41.18 -32.47
CA THR A 167 -1.99 -42.10 -32.65
C THR A 167 -3.28 -41.34 -32.95
N CYS A 168 -4.00 -41.72 -34.01
CA CYS A 168 -5.29 -41.14 -34.37
C CYS A 168 -6.48 -42.04 -33.97
N HIS A 169 -7.70 -41.49 -34.02
CA HIS A 169 -8.92 -42.23 -33.71
C HIS A 169 -9.18 -43.34 -34.74
N LYS A 170 -9.29 -44.59 -34.28
CA LYS A 170 -9.27 -45.79 -35.13
C LYS A 170 -10.43 -45.85 -36.14
N GLU A 171 -11.59 -45.27 -35.86
CA GLU A 171 -12.72 -45.26 -36.81
C GLU A 171 -12.66 -44.11 -37.83
N THR A 172 -12.18 -42.92 -37.43
CA THR A 172 -12.36 -41.66 -38.19
C THR A 172 -11.05 -40.97 -38.61
N GLY A 173 -9.91 -41.41 -38.09
CA GLY A 173 -8.60 -40.80 -38.35
C GLY A 173 -8.33 -39.51 -37.60
N ALA A 174 -9.26 -39.05 -36.75
CA ALA A 174 -9.15 -37.78 -36.04
C ALA A 174 -8.02 -37.80 -34.97
N CYS A 175 -7.15 -36.80 -34.97
CA CYS A 175 -6.11 -36.64 -33.97
C CYS A 175 -6.67 -35.97 -32.71
N SER A 176 -6.76 -36.72 -31.60
CA SER A 176 -7.33 -36.21 -30.33
C SER A 176 -6.53 -35.07 -29.68
N GLY A 177 -5.23 -34.95 -30.00
CA GLY A 177 -4.37 -33.82 -29.63
C GLY A 177 -4.27 -32.71 -30.68
N GLY A 178 -5.04 -32.78 -31.77
CA GLY A 178 -4.89 -31.91 -32.95
C GLY A 178 -3.68 -32.29 -33.81
N CYS A 179 -3.41 -31.48 -34.84
CA CYS A 179 -2.31 -31.71 -35.78
C CYS A 179 -0.96 -31.25 -35.24
N GLN A 180 0.09 -32.00 -35.58
CA GLN A 180 1.47 -31.59 -35.42
C GLN A 180 1.74 -30.33 -36.29
N GLN A 181 2.64 -29.47 -35.82
CA GLN A 181 2.99 -28.22 -36.52
C GLN A 181 3.27 -28.46 -38.02
N TRP A 182 2.72 -27.58 -38.87
CA TRP A 182 2.78 -27.62 -40.35
C TRP A 182 1.84 -28.63 -41.06
N TYR A 183 1.12 -29.47 -40.31
CA TYR A 183 0.10 -30.37 -40.85
C TYR A 183 -1.32 -29.92 -40.53
N VAL A 184 -2.25 -30.23 -41.43
CA VAL A 184 -3.66 -29.81 -41.39
C VAL A 184 -4.60 -30.89 -41.91
N THR A 185 -5.87 -30.74 -41.57
CA THR A 185 -6.98 -31.59 -42.00
C THR A 185 -7.28 -31.44 -43.50
N LEU A 186 -7.56 -32.55 -44.19
CA LEU A 186 -7.96 -32.58 -45.61
C LEU A 186 -9.41 -33.01 -45.83
N ASP A 187 -10.07 -33.50 -44.79
CA ASP A 187 -11.40 -34.12 -44.89
C ASP A 187 -12.51 -33.06 -44.93
N THR A 188 -13.52 -33.27 -45.79
CA THR A 188 -14.71 -32.42 -45.88
C THR A 188 -15.68 -32.66 -44.72
N ASP A 189 -15.55 -33.80 -44.04
CA ASP A 189 -16.55 -34.29 -43.09
C ASP A 189 -16.26 -33.87 -41.64
N GLY A 190 -15.32 -32.93 -41.44
CA GLY A 190 -15.07 -32.27 -40.16
C GLY A 190 -14.21 -33.03 -39.14
N HIS A 191 -13.51 -34.09 -39.56
CA HIS A 191 -12.63 -34.89 -38.69
C HIS A 191 -11.16 -34.54 -38.89
N ASP A 192 -10.43 -34.21 -37.82
CA ASP A 192 -9.04 -33.71 -37.89
C ASP A 192 -8.00 -34.80 -38.22
N THR A 193 -7.94 -35.18 -39.50
CA THR A 193 -7.10 -36.29 -40.01
C THR A 193 -5.64 -35.94 -40.26
N CYS A 194 -5.25 -34.66 -40.21
CA CYS A 194 -3.85 -34.19 -40.25
C CYS A 194 -2.95 -34.75 -41.38
N LYS A 195 -3.54 -35.04 -42.55
CA LYS A 195 -2.86 -35.58 -43.75
C LYS A 195 -2.36 -34.50 -44.73
N GLY A 196 -2.81 -33.25 -44.60
CA GLY A 196 -2.41 -32.14 -45.46
C GLY A 196 -1.15 -31.45 -44.95
N HIS A 197 -0.23 -31.12 -45.85
CA HIS A 197 1.00 -30.40 -45.50
C HIS A 197 0.92 -28.94 -46.00
N ILE A 198 1.12 -27.96 -45.12
CA ILE A 198 1.21 -26.55 -45.53
C ILE A 198 2.56 -26.33 -46.20
N VAL A 199 2.56 -26.07 -47.51
CA VAL A 199 3.76 -25.58 -48.21
C VAL A 199 4.13 -24.21 -47.62
N ARG A 200 5.40 -24.02 -47.26
CA ARG A 200 5.88 -22.72 -46.76
C ARG A 200 5.54 -21.63 -47.78
N VAL A 201 4.90 -20.57 -47.30
CA VAL A 201 4.92 -19.29 -47.98
C VAL A 201 6.35 -18.77 -47.84
N ASP A 202 7.02 -18.40 -48.93
CA ASP A 202 8.33 -17.73 -48.87
C ASP A 202 8.13 -16.23 -49.13
N TYR A 203 7.60 -15.53 -48.13
CA TYR A 203 7.53 -14.06 -48.17
C TYR A 203 8.88 -13.46 -47.75
N SER A 204 9.75 -13.20 -48.72
CA SER A 204 11.15 -12.80 -48.52
C SER A 204 11.41 -11.30 -48.47
N SER A 205 10.38 -10.45 -48.34
CA SER A 205 10.57 -8.99 -48.39
C SER A 205 11.10 -8.45 -47.05
N THR A 206 12.25 -7.76 -47.09
CA THR A 206 12.86 -7.05 -45.96
C THR A 206 12.21 -5.67 -45.80
N PRO A 207 11.59 -5.34 -44.66
CA PRO A 207 10.99 -4.03 -44.44
C PRO A 207 12.03 -2.91 -44.51
N GLN A 208 11.62 -1.73 -44.97
CA GLN A 208 12.45 -0.54 -45.09
C GLN A 208 11.99 0.52 -44.09
N LEU A 209 12.94 1.20 -43.44
CA LEU A 209 12.65 2.28 -42.51
C LEU A 209 12.20 3.54 -43.27
N VAL A 210 10.96 3.99 -43.05
CA VAL A 210 10.43 5.23 -43.60
C VAL A 210 10.68 6.39 -42.63
N SER A 211 10.35 6.21 -41.35
CA SER A 211 10.63 7.19 -40.30
C SER A 211 10.71 6.52 -38.93
N LYS A 212 11.37 7.15 -37.98
CA LYS A 212 11.31 6.76 -36.57
C LYS A 212 11.28 7.99 -35.67
N THR A 213 10.49 7.90 -34.62
CA THR A 213 10.47 8.85 -33.51
C THR A 213 11.08 8.18 -32.28
N SER A 214 10.84 8.73 -31.10
CA SER A 214 11.15 8.08 -29.84
C SER A 214 10.19 6.95 -29.48
N SER A 215 8.91 7.04 -29.86
CA SER A 215 7.86 6.09 -29.46
C SER A 215 7.13 5.42 -30.62
N SER A 216 7.59 5.63 -31.85
CA SER A 216 7.05 5.01 -33.04
C SER A 216 8.09 4.76 -34.12
N VAL A 217 7.82 3.78 -34.97
CA VAL A 217 8.61 3.43 -36.15
C VAL A 217 7.66 3.18 -37.31
N THR A 218 7.85 3.91 -38.40
CA THR A 218 7.17 3.70 -39.68
C THR A 218 8.05 2.88 -40.60
N VAL A 219 7.53 1.76 -41.10
CA VAL A 219 8.18 0.91 -42.10
C VAL A 219 7.30 0.75 -43.35
N SER A 220 7.95 0.55 -44.49
CA SER A 220 7.35 0.11 -45.75
C SER A 220 7.90 -1.26 -46.14
N TRP A 221 7.20 -1.97 -47.02
CA TRP A 221 7.64 -3.25 -47.56
C TRP A 221 7.05 -3.47 -48.95
N THR A 222 7.58 -4.41 -49.72
CA THR A 222 7.05 -4.72 -51.06
C THR A 222 5.85 -5.66 -50.95
N LYS A 223 4.75 -5.33 -51.64
CA LYS A 223 3.57 -6.21 -51.72
C LYS A 223 3.95 -7.57 -52.35
N SER A 224 3.28 -8.64 -51.94
CA SER A 224 3.46 -9.96 -52.56
C SER A 224 2.48 -10.11 -53.73
N ASP A 225 2.96 -10.54 -54.89
CA ASP A 225 2.12 -10.76 -56.08
C ASP A 225 1.75 -12.24 -56.32
N GLN A 226 2.17 -13.16 -55.43
CA GLN A 226 1.99 -14.60 -55.61
C GLN A 226 1.13 -15.19 -54.48
N VAL A 227 -0.13 -15.54 -54.79
CA VAL A 227 -0.99 -16.32 -53.89
C VAL A 227 -0.62 -17.80 -54.04
N THR A 228 -0.17 -18.44 -52.96
CA THR A 228 0.22 -19.86 -52.98
C THR A 228 -0.99 -20.75 -53.29
N ALA A 229 -0.81 -21.74 -54.17
CA ALA A 229 -1.88 -22.64 -54.57
C ALA A 229 -2.50 -23.38 -53.37
N GLY A 230 -3.81 -23.26 -53.19
CA GLY A 230 -4.56 -23.84 -52.06
C GLY A 230 -4.94 -22.87 -50.94
N LEU A 231 -4.65 -21.57 -51.09
CA LEU A 231 -5.17 -20.49 -50.22
C LEU A 231 -6.32 -19.74 -50.90
N GLU A 232 -7.29 -19.24 -50.13
CA GLU A 232 -8.42 -18.47 -50.69
C GLU A 232 -8.03 -17.02 -50.99
N SER A 233 -7.34 -16.37 -50.04
CA SER A 233 -6.84 -14.99 -50.18
C SER A 233 -5.82 -14.64 -49.09
N TYR A 234 -4.92 -13.69 -49.38
CA TYR A 234 -4.27 -12.88 -48.36
C TYR A 234 -5.21 -11.72 -48.01
N TYR A 235 -5.36 -11.41 -46.72
CA TYR A 235 -6.33 -10.39 -46.27
C TYR A 235 -5.67 -9.25 -45.48
N GLN A 236 -4.54 -9.49 -44.82
CA GLN A 236 -3.78 -8.46 -44.10
C GLN A 236 -2.29 -8.78 -44.02
N TYR A 237 -1.49 -7.74 -43.78
CA TYR A 237 -0.13 -7.81 -43.26
C TYR A 237 -0.14 -7.56 -41.75
N ALA A 238 0.80 -8.16 -41.03
CA ALA A 238 1.08 -7.89 -39.63
C ALA A 238 2.54 -7.45 -39.49
N VAL A 239 2.75 -6.25 -38.94
CA VAL A 239 4.08 -5.68 -38.69
C VAL A 239 4.38 -5.79 -37.21
N GLU A 240 5.39 -6.58 -36.87
CA GLU A 240 5.75 -6.90 -35.48
C GLU A 240 7.01 -6.15 -35.06
N ALA A 241 7.03 -5.67 -33.82
CA ALA A 241 8.20 -5.11 -33.16
C ALA A 241 8.52 -5.94 -31.91
N THR A 242 9.77 -6.42 -31.84
CA THR A 242 10.25 -7.31 -30.77
C THR A 242 11.59 -6.81 -30.22
N THR A 243 11.94 -7.16 -28.98
CA THR A 243 13.25 -6.83 -28.38
C THR A 243 13.80 -8.06 -27.68
N SER A 244 15.06 -8.43 -27.94
CA SER A 244 15.72 -9.59 -27.31
C SER A 244 14.91 -10.89 -27.39
N GLY A 245 14.15 -11.09 -28.48
CA GLY A 245 13.27 -12.26 -28.67
C GLY A 245 11.91 -12.20 -27.95
N GLN A 246 11.62 -11.18 -27.14
CA GLN A 246 10.29 -10.98 -26.56
C GLN A 246 9.39 -10.11 -27.46
N TYR A 247 8.12 -10.50 -27.56
CA TYR A 247 7.07 -9.81 -28.30
C TYR A 247 6.60 -8.55 -27.57
N ILE A 248 6.46 -7.44 -28.30
CA ILE A 248 6.12 -6.14 -27.72
C ILE A 248 4.92 -5.47 -28.41
N MET A 249 4.95 -5.22 -29.72
CA MET A 249 3.83 -4.57 -30.45
C MET A 249 3.60 -5.19 -31.82
N ARG A 250 2.34 -5.12 -32.32
CA ARG A 250 1.96 -5.50 -33.69
C ARG A 250 0.97 -4.49 -34.27
N GLU A 251 1.18 -4.09 -35.51
CA GLU A 251 0.28 -3.23 -36.30
C GLU A 251 -0.27 -4.04 -37.49
N PHE A 252 -1.55 -3.87 -37.84
CA PHE A 252 -2.19 -4.62 -38.94
C PHE A 252 -2.52 -3.70 -40.12
N VAL A 253 -2.19 -4.12 -41.34
CA VAL A 253 -2.45 -3.35 -42.58
C VAL A 253 -3.22 -4.22 -43.59
N PRO A 254 -4.41 -3.81 -44.05
CA PRO A 254 -5.18 -4.59 -45.03
C PRO A 254 -4.41 -4.82 -46.34
N TYR A 255 -4.54 -6.02 -46.90
CA TYR A 255 -3.82 -6.43 -48.11
C TYR A 255 -4.29 -5.68 -49.38
N GLU A 256 -5.55 -5.23 -49.41
CA GLU A 256 -6.16 -4.53 -50.54
C GLU A 256 -5.82 -3.03 -50.64
N THR A 257 -4.83 -2.53 -49.90
CA THR A 257 -4.51 -1.09 -49.74
C THR A 257 -4.07 -0.33 -51.01
N GLY A 258 -4.15 -0.94 -52.20
CA GLY A 258 -3.99 -0.29 -53.51
C GLY A 258 -2.59 0.23 -53.84
N ARG A 259 -1.61 0.06 -52.94
CA ARG A 259 -0.22 0.48 -53.10
C ARG A 259 0.68 -0.73 -53.31
N ASN A 260 1.71 -0.57 -54.14
CA ASN A 260 2.76 -1.58 -54.35
C ASN A 260 3.71 -1.65 -53.15
N ASP A 261 3.84 -0.55 -52.41
CA ASP A 261 4.60 -0.44 -51.16
C ASP A 261 3.66 -0.07 -49.99
N PRO A 262 3.07 -1.06 -49.29
CA PRO A 262 2.30 -0.78 -48.08
C PRO A 262 3.18 -0.22 -46.96
N THR A 263 2.57 0.56 -46.06
CA THR A 263 3.26 1.23 -44.94
C THR A 263 2.50 1.03 -43.63
N ALA A 264 3.20 0.73 -42.54
CA ALA A 264 2.65 0.73 -41.18
C ALA A 264 3.47 1.65 -40.28
N THR A 265 2.84 2.22 -39.25
CA THR A 265 3.54 2.86 -38.14
C THR A 265 3.26 2.10 -36.86
N VAL A 266 4.24 1.33 -36.38
CA VAL A 266 4.16 0.71 -35.06
C VAL A 266 4.37 1.84 -34.03
N THR A 267 3.37 2.07 -33.17
CA THR A 267 3.40 3.11 -32.13
C THR A 267 3.51 2.47 -30.73
N GLY A 268 3.74 3.28 -29.70
CA GLY A 268 3.83 2.81 -28.31
C GLY A 268 5.15 2.09 -27.97
N LEU A 269 6.17 2.23 -28.80
CA LEU A 269 7.49 1.65 -28.58
C LEU A 269 8.22 2.40 -27.45
N MET A 270 8.99 1.68 -26.63
CA MET A 270 9.89 2.27 -25.64
C MET A 270 11.00 3.07 -26.33
N HIS A 271 11.36 4.23 -25.77
CA HIS A 271 12.41 5.10 -26.30
C HIS A 271 13.80 4.45 -26.22
N ASN A 272 14.76 4.90 -27.04
CA ASN A 272 16.17 4.43 -27.08
C ASN A 272 16.36 2.90 -26.98
N THR A 273 15.40 2.12 -27.48
CA THR A 273 15.35 0.66 -27.36
C THR A 273 15.54 0.04 -28.75
N ALA A 274 16.31 -1.04 -28.82
CA ALA A 274 16.64 -1.72 -30.07
C ALA A 274 15.54 -2.73 -30.42
N TYR A 275 14.70 -2.38 -31.39
CA TYR A 275 13.65 -3.24 -31.91
C TYR A 275 14.12 -3.98 -33.14
N GLU A 276 13.79 -5.27 -33.18
CA GLU A 276 13.74 -6.06 -34.39
C GLU A 276 12.32 -5.95 -34.95
N ILE A 277 12.19 -5.30 -36.12
CA ILE A 277 10.93 -5.12 -36.86
C ILE A 277 10.83 -6.15 -37.98
N ARG A 278 9.72 -6.87 -38.06
CA ARG A 278 9.44 -7.91 -39.06
C ARG A 278 8.06 -7.70 -39.68
N VAL A 279 7.89 -8.13 -40.94
CA VAL A 279 6.58 -8.14 -41.62
C VAL A 279 6.16 -9.58 -41.90
N LYS A 280 4.91 -9.90 -41.57
CA LYS A 280 4.23 -11.16 -41.88
C LYS A 280 3.05 -10.88 -42.80
N ILE A 281 2.72 -11.84 -43.65
CA ILE A 281 1.49 -11.83 -44.47
C ILE A 281 0.51 -12.86 -43.90
N CYS A 282 -0.77 -12.50 -43.76
CA CYS A 282 -1.80 -13.37 -43.19
C CYS A 282 -2.76 -13.87 -44.28
N ALA A 283 -3.00 -15.18 -44.27
CA ALA A 283 -3.86 -15.86 -45.24
C ALA A 283 -5.10 -16.47 -44.58
N ARG A 284 -6.14 -16.73 -45.39
CA ARG A 284 -7.35 -17.46 -44.97
C ARG A 284 -7.60 -18.69 -45.84
N ARG A 285 -8.22 -19.70 -45.23
CA ARG A 285 -8.78 -20.89 -45.88
C ARG A 285 -9.91 -21.46 -45.00
N ASN A 286 -11.08 -21.74 -45.58
CA ASN A 286 -12.27 -22.25 -44.88
C ASN A 286 -12.65 -21.44 -43.62
N GLY A 287 -12.41 -20.11 -43.64
CA GLY A 287 -12.63 -19.23 -42.47
C GLY A 287 -11.57 -19.30 -41.37
N GLN A 288 -10.65 -20.27 -41.39
CA GLN A 288 -9.50 -20.31 -40.49
C GLN A 288 -8.40 -19.33 -40.94
N ILE A 289 -7.73 -18.73 -39.96
CA ILE A 289 -6.58 -17.83 -40.17
C ILE A 289 -5.31 -18.68 -40.12
N LEU A 290 -4.49 -18.59 -41.17
CA LEU A 290 -3.19 -19.25 -41.20
C LEU A 290 -2.09 -18.24 -40.83
N ASN A 291 -1.30 -18.59 -39.81
CA ASN A 291 -0.06 -17.88 -39.47
C ASN A 291 0.93 -18.00 -40.63
N GLY A 292 1.01 -16.94 -41.44
CA GLY A 292 1.90 -16.92 -42.60
C GLY A 292 3.36 -16.69 -42.24
N SER A 293 4.20 -16.76 -43.26
CA SER A 293 5.65 -16.73 -43.13
C SER A 293 6.20 -15.43 -42.57
N THR A 294 7.30 -15.56 -41.83
CA THR A 294 8.06 -14.44 -41.29
C THR A 294 9.03 -13.95 -42.36
N GLY A 295 8.86 -12.72 -42.83
CA GLY A 295 9.84 -12.06 -43.69
C GLY A 295 11.10 -11.68 -42.91
N GLU A 296 12.12 -11.21 -43.63
CA GLU A 296 13.35 -10.73 -43.00
C GLU A 296 13.10 -9.57 -42.04
N SER A 297 14.01 -9.39 -41.10
CA SER A 297 13.94 -8.38 -40.05
C SER A 297 14.87 -7.18 -40.31
N ILE A 298 14.47 -5.99 -39.88
CA ILE A 298 15.41 -4.89 -39.63
C ILE A 298 15.57 -4.64 -38.14
N THR A 299 16.81 -4.49 -37.67
CA THR A 299 17.09 -4.02 -36.31
C THR A 299 17.28 -2.51 -36.32
N LEU A 300 16.53 -1.79 -35.49
CA LEU A 300 16.59 -0.34 -35.38
C LEU A 300 16.36 0.13 -33.95
N LYS A 301 17.06 1.21 -33.58
CA LYS A 301 16.89 1.86 -32.28
C LYS A 301 15.95 3.04 -32.37
N THR A 302 14.90 3.07 -31.55
CA THR A 302 14.03 4.26 -31.37
C THR A 302 14.85 5.45 -30.90
N GLN A 303 14.38 6.67 -31.16
CA GLN A 303 15.09 7.90 -30.79
C GLN A 303 14.96 8.19 -29.27
N CYS A 304 15.80 9.10 -28.78
CA CYS A 304 15.67 9.75 -27.47
C CYS A 304 14.68 10.92 -27.56
N THR A 305 14.15 11.41 -26.44
CA THR A 305 13.33 12.62 -26.39
C THR A 305 14.08 13.78 -25.76
N ALA A 306 13.56 15.00 -25.93
CA ALA A 306 13.88 16.05 -24.99
C ALA A 306 13.36 15.64 -23.57
N PRO A 307 14.05 16.00 -22.48
CA PRO A 307 13.60 15.68 -21.13
C PRO A 307 12.26 16.35 -20.78
N GLU A 308 11.57 15.87 -19.76
CA GLU A 308 10.28 16.41 -19.32
C GLU A 308 10.38 17.93 -19.04
N LYS A 309 9.37 18.70 -19.51
CA LYS A 309 9.37 20.16 -19.36
C LYS A 309 9.29 20.52 -17.86
N PRO A 310 10.31 21.18 -17.28
CA PRO A 310 10.31 21.51 -15.87
C PRO A 310 9.19 22.52 -15.54
N ASN A 311 8.54 22.35 -14.39
CA ASN A 311 7.42 23.20 -13.96
C ASN A 311 7.70 23.85 -12.58
N ILE A 312 7.73 25.18 -12.55
CA ILE A 312 7.92 25.97 -11.32
C ILE A 312 6.59 26.04 -10.56
N LYS A 313 6.54 25.46 -9.36
CA LYS A 313 5.38 25.54 -8.45
C LYS A 313 5.25 26.93 -7.84
N SER A 314 6.36 27.52 -7.40
CA SER A 314 6.38 28.82 -6.74
C SER A 314 7.76 29.46 -6.78
N VAL A 315 7.77 30.79 -6.84
CA VAL A 315 8.92 31.61 -6.48
C VAL A 315 8.50 32.50 -5.31
N THR A 316 9.31 32.54 -4.26
CA THR A 316 9.03 33.27 -3.03
C THR A 316 10.27 34.02 -2.60
N ALA A 317 10.16 35.33 -2.36
CA ALA A 317 11.26 36.10 -1.80
C ALA A 317 11.56 35.61 -0.37
N LYS A 318 12.81 35.20 -0.14
CA LYS A 318 13.35 34.90 1.18
C LYS A 318 14.12 36.12 1.70
N LEU A 319 13.93 36.39 2.99
CA LEU A 319 14.47 37.58 3.64
C LEU A 319 16.01 37.54 3.75
N PRO A 320 16.68 38.72 3.77
CA PRO A 320 18.10 38.82 4.10
C PRO A 320 18.40 38.26 5.49
N VAL A 321 19.44 37.44 5.62
CA VAL A 321 20.04 37.09 6.92
C VAL A 321 21.38 37.83 7.03
N GLY A 322 21.40 38.89 7.84
CA GLY A 322 22.59 39.70 8.14
C GLY A 322 23.08 40.63 7.02
N SER A 323 23.26 40.14 5.80
CA SER A 323 24.01 40.83 4.72
C SER A 323 23.27 42.02 4.06
N GLY A 324 22.01 42.27 4.39
CA GLY A 324 21.20 43.34 3.79
C GLY A 324 20.82 43.12 2.31
N ARG A 325 21.10 41.95 1.74
CA ARG A 325 20.68 41.53 0.39
C ARG A 325 19.67 40.40 0.47
N GLY A 326 18.60 40.50 -0.31
CA GLY A 326 17.52 39.51 -0.31
C GLY A 326 17.87 38.24 -1.07
N SER A 327 16.90 37.33 -1.12
CA SER A 327 17.04 36.05 -1.82
C SER A 327 15.71 35.57 -2.40
N LEU A 328 15.73 34.59 -3.30
CA LEU A 328 14.55 33.96 -3.89
C LEU A 328 14.60 32.45 -3.67
N GLN A 329 13.60 31.88 -3.00
CA GLN A 329 13.35 30.45 -3.05
C GLN A 329 12.55 30.13 -4.32
N VAL A 330 13.09 29.25 -5.15
CA VAL A 330 12.44 28.70 -6.34
C VAL A 330 12.09 27.25 -6.02
N THR A 331 10.84 26.85 -6.24
CA THR A 331 10.34 25.49 -5.96
C THR A 331 9.66 24.94 -7.21
N TRP A 332 9.88 23.66 -7.53
CA TRP A 332 9.38 23.01 -8.74
C TRP A 332 8.79 21.62 -8.47
N GLN A 333 8.16 21.03 -9.49
CA GLN A 333 7.72 19.64 -9.48
C GLN A 333 8.92 18.69 -9.61
N THR A 334 8.86 17.53 -8.96
CA THR A 334 9.79 16.42 -9.23
C THR A 334 9.77 16.10 -10.71
N LEU A 335 10.93 16.09 -11.35
CA LEU A 335 11.07 15.64 -12.74
C LEU A 335 10.90 14.12 -12.76
N GLY A 336 10.06 13.60 -13.66
CA GLY A 336 9.98 12.16 -13.89
C GLY A 336 11.29 11.63 -14.50
N ASP A 337 11.65 10.38 -14.18
CA ASP A 337 12.74 9.72 -14.89
C ASP A 337 12.27 9.40 -16.32
N SER A 338 12.70 10.21 -17.28
CA SER A 338 12.37 10.04 -18.70
C SER A 338 13.10 8.85 -19.35
N GLY A 339 13.80 8.01 -18.58
CA GLY A 339 14.21 6.63 -18.88
C GLY A 339 15.36 6.48 -19.87
N CYS A 340 15.42 7.32 -20.89
CA CYS A 340 16.43 7.25 -21.97
C CYS A 340 17.39 8.43 -21.98
N ASP A 341 17.15 9.37 -21.07
CA ASP A 341 17.70 10.70 -21.04
C ASP A 341 17.87 11.12 -19.58
N ARG A 342 18.82 10.49 -18.88
CA ARG A 342 19.27 10.95 -17.56
C ARG A 342 19.54 12.45 -17.66
N VAL A 343 18.94 13.24 -16.77
CA VAL A 343 19.18 14.67 -16.71
C VAL A 343 20.66 14.88 -16.38
N LYS A 344 21.36 15.58 -17.28
CA LYS A 344 22.78 15.93 -17.15
C LYS A 344 22.94 17.14 -16.23
N THR A 345 22.09 18.14 -16.43
CA THR A 345 22.06 19.38 -15.66
C THR A 345 20.64 19.91 -15.54
N LEU A 346 20.28 20.36 -14.33
CA LEU A 346 19.14 21.23 -14.08
C LEU A 346 19.69 22.58 -13.59
N LEU A 347 19.29 23.67 -14.24
CA LEU A 347 19.70 25.03 -13.87
C LEU A 347 18.47 25.85 -13.49
N VAL A 348 18.60 26.66 -12.43
CA VAL A 348 17.68 27.75 -12.14
C VAL A 348 18.23 29.01 -12.81
N GLN A 349 17.50 29.55 -13.78
CA GLN A 349 17.90 30.75 -14.49
C GLN A 349 17.08 31.95 -13.99
N TYR A 350 17.74 33.06 -13.68
CA TYR A 350 17.08 34.28 -13.18
C TYR A 350 17.64 35.55 -13.81
N LYS A 351 16.84 36.62 -13.85
CA LYS A 351 17.29 37.95 -14.29
C LYS A 351 16.60 39.06 -13.50
N SER A 352 17.26 40.21 -13.36
CA SER A 352 16.67 41.42 -12.78
C SER A 352 15.99 42.26 -13.88
N GLY A 353 14.70 42.54 -13.70
CA GLY A 353 13.88 43.30 -14.64
C GLY A 353 13.64 42.61 -15.99
N SER A 354 12.89 43.29 -16.87
CA SER A 354 12.56 42.77 -18.20
C SER A 354 13.77 42.71 -19.15
N GLN A 355 14.71 43.65 -19.04
CA GLN A 355 15.89 43.80 -19.90
C GLN A 355 17.17 43.16 -19.34
N GLY A 356 17.13 42.52 -18.16
CA GLY A 356 18.31 41.88 -17.56
C GLY A 356 18.83 40.67 -18.33
N GLN A 357 20.14 40.41 -18.21
CA GLN A 357 20.76 39.17 -18.65
C GLN A 357 20.38 38.01 -17.73
N TRP A 358 20.21 36.81 -18.28
CA TRP A 358 19.99 35.59 -17.52
C TRP A 358 21.28 35.15 -16.81
N GLN A 359 21.15 34.78 -15.53
CA GLN A 359 22.19 34.19 -14.71
C GLN A 359 21.78 32.76 -14.35
N ASP A 360 22.74 31.83 -14.40
CA ASP A 360 22.50 30.41 -14.19
C ASP A 360 23.00 29.97 -12.80
N LYS A 361 22.12 29.35 -12.01
CA LYS A 361 22.49 28.69 -10.75
C LYS A 361 22.27 27.16 -10.89
N PRO A 362 23.34 26.35 -10.92
CA PRO A 362 23.21 24.90 -11.11
C PRO A 362 22.62 24.22 -9.87
N VAL A 363 21.68 23.31 -10.09
CA VAL A 363 21.10 22.48 -9.02
C VAL A 363 22.03 21.31 -8.73
N THR A 364 22.41 21.13 -7.46
CA THR A 364 23.41 20.16 -7.02
C THR A 364 22.91 18.72 -6.95
N SER A 365 21.60 18.50 -6.84
CA SER A 365 20.98 17.18 -6.93
C SER A 365 19.73 17.21 -7.80
N LEU A 366 19.51 16.17 -8.60
CA LEU A 366 18.33 16.04 -9.46
C LEU A 366 17.06 15.68 -8.68
N THR A 367 17.20 15.16 -7.45
CA THR A 367 16.08 14.94 -6.51
C THR A 367 15.67 16.22 -5.77
N GLN A 368 16.46 17.29 -5.89
CA GLN A 368 16.16 18.58 -5.28
C GLN A 368 15.01 19.26 -6.04
N THR A 369 13.95 19.60 -5.31
CA THR A 369 12.75 20.30 -5.83
C THR A 369 12.66 21.76 -5.40
N GLN A 370 13.69 22.27 -4.70
CA GLN A 370 13.76 23.65 -4.23
C GLN A 370 15.21 24.16 -4.15
N MET A 371 15.44 25.41 -4.54
CA MET A 371 16.73 26.10 -4.40
C MET A 371 16.51 27.51 -3.87
N THR A 372 17.50 28.07 -3.16
CA THR A 372 17.54 29.50 -2.84
C THR A 372 18.59 30.20 -3.71
N ILE A 373 18.25 31.37 -4.25
CA ILE A 373 19.13 32.29 -4.98
C ILE A 373 19.43 33.47 -4.04
N ASP A 374 20.64 33.53 -3.52
CA ASP A 374 21.05 34.44 -2.45
C ASP A 374 21.79 35.69 -2.98
N ASN A 375 22.02 36.68 -2.12
CA ASN A 375 22.78 37.91 -2.41
C ASN A 375 22.19 38.80 -3.53
N LEU A 376 20.86 38.81 -3.66
CA LEU A 376 20.13 39.64 -4.62
C LEU A 376 19.93 41.07 -4.09
N ASP A 377 20.07 42.05 -4.98
CA ASP A 377 19.75 43.44 -4.69
C ASP A 377 18.22 43.66 -4.70
N ALA A 378 17.73 44.75 -4.10
CA ALA A 378 16.30 45.05 -4.09
C ALA A 378 15.80 45.33 -5.52
N GLY A 379 14.78 44.59 -5.97
CA GLY A 379 14.30 44.66 -7.35
C GLY A 379 13.31 43.56 -7.71
N SER A 380 12.80 43.60 -8.94
CA SER A 380 11.88 42.57 -9.46
C SER A 380 12.63 41.57 -10.33
N TYR A 381 12.50 40.29 -10.03
CA TYR A 381 13.26 39.21 -10.66
C TYR A 381 12.36 38.24 -11.41
N THR A 382 12.73 37.91 -12.63
CA THR A 382 12.08 36.90 -13.46
C THR A 382 12.87 35.59 -13.39
N VAL A 383 12.20 34.44 -13.27
CA VAL A 383 12.81 33.12 -13.10
C VAL A 383 12.27 32.12 -14.13
N ARG A 384 13.13 31.21 -14.61
CA ARG A 384 12.77 29.99 -15.34
C ARG A 384 13.71 28.84 -14.97
N LEU A 385 13.36 27.62 -15.32
CA LEU A 385 14.25 26.46 -15.24
C LEU A 385 14.74 26.04 -16.63
N SER A 386 15.91 25.41 -16.69
CA SER A 386 16.35 24.64 -17.85
C SER A 386 16.83 23.26 -17.44
N VAL A 387 16.33 22.23 -18.12
CA VAL A 387 16.73 20.82 -17.96
C VAL A 387 17.43 20.38 -19.23
N THR A 388 18.63 19.84 -19.10
CA THR A 388 19.44 19.30 -20.20
C THR A 388 19.70 17.82 -19.96
N ASN A 389 19.50 16.96 -20.96
CA ASN A 389 19.80 15.53 -20.87
C ASN A 389 21.27 15.20 -21.20
N ASN A 390 21.65 13.94 -21.02
CA ASN A 390 22.96 13.39 -21.43
C ASN A 390 23.24 13.42 -22.96
N LYS A 391 22.34 13.99 -23.77
CA LYS A 391 22.49 14.25 -25.21
C LYS A 391 22.54 15.75 -25.55
N ASP A 392 22.71 16.60 -24.53
CA ASP A 392 22.79 18.06 -24.64
C ASP A 392 21.53 18.75 -25.22
N ILE A 393 20.40 18.03 -25.24
CA ILE A 393 19.08 18.58 -25.60
C ILE A 393 18.51 19.27 -24.36
N SER A 394 18.17 20.55 -24.49
CA SER A 394 17.72 21.39 -23.38
C SER A 394 16.25 21.83 -23.54
N VAL A 395 15.48 21.77 -22.45
CA VAL A 395 14.08 22.21 -22.36
C VAL A 395 13.93 23.25 -21.26
N PHE A 396 13.18 24.32 -21.53
CA PHE A 396 12.92 25.40 -20.57
C PHE A 396 11.51 25.27 -19.96
N SER A 397 11.37 25.70 -18.70
CA SER A 397 10.05 25.95 -18.12
C SER A 397 9.37 27.14 -18.79
N ASP A 398 8.08 27.30 -18.53
CA ASP A 398 7.46 28.61 -18.71
C ASP A 398 8.11 29.65 -17.79
N ILE A 399 8.06 30.91 -18.19
CA ILE A 399 8.63 32.02 -17.43
C ILE A 399 7.71 32.33 -16.25
N TYR A 400 8.22 32.24 -15.02
CA TYR A 400 7.44 32.55 -13.83
C TYR A 400 7.25 34.08 -13.67
N PRO A 401 6.07 34.56 -13.23
CA PRO A 401 5.81 35.98 -13.00
C PRO A 401 6.86 36.66 -12.10
N SER A 402 7.25 37.88 -12.44
CA SER A 402 8.36 38.56 -11.76
C SER A 402 8.06 38.78 -10.27
N THR A 403 8.98 38.32 -9.42
CA THR A 403 8.85 38.37 -7.95
C THR A 403 9.74 39.48 -7.39
N SER A 404 9.18 40.32 -6.52
CA SER A 404 9.88 41.44 -5.91
C SER A 404 10.68 41.01 -4.68
N VAL A 405 11.98 41.33 -4.66
CA VAL A 405 12.89 41.12 -3.52
C VAL A 405 13.04 42.44 -2.76
N LEU A 406 12.86 42.38 -1.44
CA LEU A 406 12.99 43.53 -0.52
C LEU A 406 14.19 43.32 0.42
N ASN A 407 14.96 44.39 0.63
CA ASN A 407 16.13 44.39 1.53
C ASN A 407 15.82 44.88 2.95
N LYS A 408 14.67 45.54 3.16
CA LYS A 408 14.17 46.04 4.46
C LYS A 408 12.65 46.21 4.41
N VAL A 409 12.01 46.26 5.58
CA VAL A 409 10.57 46.52 5.73
C VAL A 409 10.37 47.90 6.35
N ASP A 410 9.87 48.86 5.56
CA ASP A 410 9.59 50.21 6.03
C ASP A 410 8.17 50.32 6.61
N TYR A 411 8.00 51.12 7.67
CA TYR A 411 6.71 51.38 8.30
C TYR A 411 6.25 52.82 8.02
N SER A 412 5.00 53.00 7.57
CA SER A 412 4.48 54.29 7.10
C SER A 412 3.47 54.95 8.04
N SER A 413 2.76 54.18 8.88
CA SER A 413 1.65 54.68 9.68
C SER A 413 2.10 55.43 10.94
N THR A 414 1.32 56.42 11.37
CA THR A 414 1.50 57.11 12.66
C THR A 414 0.80 56.34 13.78
N PRO A 415 1.43 56.11 14.96
CA PRO A 415 0.76 55.50 16.10
C PRO A 415 -0.32 56.41 16.70
N GLN A 416 -1.31 55.80 17.34
CA GLN A 416 -2.44 56.47 18.00
C GLN A 416 -2.22 56.53 19.51
N PHE A 417 -2.66 57.63 20.12
CA PHE A 417 -2.64 57.81 21.58
C PHE A 417 -3.77 57.04 22.26
N VAL A 418 -3.46 56.33 23.35
CA VAL A 418 -4.45 55.60 24.17
C VAL A 418 -4.59 56.22 25.56
N SER A 419 -3.49 56.35 26.31
CA SER A 419 -3.52 56.91 27.67
C SER A 419 -2.15 57.44 28.12
N LYS A 420 -2.11 58.22 29.21
CA LYS A 420 -0.86 58.71 29.82
C LYS A 420 -0.97 58.90 31.33
N THR A 421 0.16 58.67 32.00
CA THR A 421 0.38 58.95 33.43
C THR A 421 1.48 60.02 33.58
N SER A 422 2.02 60.19 34.79
CA SER A 422 3.22 60.99 35.04
C SER A 422 4.51 60.33 34.54
N SER A 423 4.53 59.01 34.35
CA SER A 423 5.74 58.24 34.00
C SER A 423 5.57 57.21 32.88
N SER A 424 4.41 57.19 32.23
CA SER A 424 4.12 56.29 31.11
C SER A 424 3.15 56.88 30.08
N VAL A 425 3.27 56.38 28.85
CA VAL A 425 2.34 56.66 27.74
C VAL A 425 1.97 55.33 27.07
N THR A 426 0.68 55.13 26.81
CA THR A 426 0.15 53.98 26.08
C THR A 426 -0.22 54.40 24.66
N VAL A 427 0.24 53.63 23.67
CA VAL A 427 -0.03 53.87 22.24
C VAL A 427 -0.48 52.58 21.54
N SER A 428 -1.16 52.72 20.40
CA SER A 428 -1.55 51.63 19.49
C SER A 428 -1.20 51.94 18.04
N TRP A 429 -1.14 50.94 17.15
CA TRP A 429 -0.82 51.15 15.73
C TRP A 429 -1.40 50.04 14.83
N PRO A 430 -1.62 50.29 13.52
CA PRO A 430 -2.09 49.25 12.58
C PRO A 430 -0.98 48.27 12.16
N LYS A 431 -1.35 47.07 11.69
CA LYS A 431 -0.40 46.14 11.05
C LYS A 431 0.17 46.79 9.77
N SER A 432 1.38 46.39 9.36
CA SER A 432 2.06 46.96 8.19
C SER A 432 1.61 46.28 6.90
N ASP A 433 1.27 47.06 5.88
CA ASP A 433 0.89 46.57 4.54
C ASP A 433 2.03 45.82 3.82
N GLN A 434 3.29 46.05 4.24
CA GLN A 434 4.49 45.37 3.74
C GLN A 434 4.72 44.00 4.39
N VAL A 435 3.97 43.65 5.45
CA VAL A 435 4.14 42.41 6.21
C VAL A 435 3.14 41.36 5.73
N THR A 436 3.59 40.49 4.83
CA THR A 436 2.84 39.32 4.34
C THR A 436 2.92 38.13 5.30
N THR A 437 2.05 37.13 5.09
CA THR A 437 1.98 35.89 5.88
C THR A 437 3.31 35.13 5.85
N GLY A 438 3.84 34.77 7.03
CA GLY A 438 5.09 34.02 7.19
C GLY A 438 6.32 34.84 7.62
N LEU A 439 6.22 36.18 7.71
CA LEU A 439 7.32 37.04 8.20
C LEU A 439 7.31 37.21 9.74
N GLU A 440 6.24 36.75 10.39
CA GLU A 440 5.94 36.94 11.82
C GLU A 440 6.98 36.31 12.77
N SER A 441 7.69 35.28 12.33
CA SER A 441 8.76 34.63 13.10
C SER A 441 10.11 35.37 13.08
N TYR A 442 10.31 36.39 12.25
CA TYR A 442 11.62 37.04 12.02
C TYR A 442 11.67 38.55 12.29
N TYR A 443 10.55 39.25 12.19
CA TYR A 443 10.44 40.69 12.46
C TYR A 443 9.75 40.98 13.79
N GLN A 444 9.93 42.20 14.28
CA GLN A 444 9.28 42.76 15.48
C GLN A 444 9.05 44.27 15.30
N TYR A 445 8.00 44.78 15.93
CA TYR A 445 7.78 46.21 16.09
C TYR A 445 8.68 46.76 17.20
N VAL A 446 9.30 47.91 16.96
CA VAL A 446 9.95 48.71 18.00
C VAL A 446 9.23 50.04 18.08
N VAL A 447 8.78 50.39 19.29
CA VAL A 447 8.14 51.66 19.60
C VAL A 447 9.16 52.52 20.33
N GLU A 448 9.59 53.62 19.70
CA GLU A 448 10.65 54.49 20.19
C GLU A 448 10.01 55.80 20.70
N ALA A 449 10.23 56.15 21.98
CA ALA A 449 9.87 57.45 22.54
C ALA A 449 11.12 58.31 22.72
N THR A 450 11.18 59.45 22.02
CA THR A 450 12.34 60.36 22.01
C THR A 450 12.00 61.70 22.64
N THR A 451 12.97 62.34 23.29
CA THR A 451 12.85 63.72 23.79
C THR A 451 14.20 64.43 23.66
N SER A 452 14.20 65.76 23.55
CA SER A 452 15.43 66.50 23.24
C SER A 452 16.52 66.27 24.30
N GLY A 453 17.69 65.80 23.89
CA GLY A 453 18.86 65.58 24.76
C GLY A 453 18.81 64.35 25.67
N GLN A 454 17.99 63.33 25.35
CA GLN A 454 18.00 62.03 26.05
C GLN A 454 17.92 60.87 25.05
N ASP A 455 18.46 59.71 25.44
CA ASP A 455 18.38 58.48 24.66
C ASP A 455 16.92 58.02 24.48
N PRO A 456 16.58 57.38 23.34
CA PRO A 456 15.24 56.84 23.10
C PRO A 456 14.87 55.75 24.11
N VAL A 457 13.65 55.81 24.63
CA VAL A 457 13.04 54.70 25.36
C VAL A 457 12.37 53.78 24.35
N GLU A 458 12.93 52.59 24.13
CA GLU A 458 12.43 51.60 23.17
C GLU A 458 11.56 50.51 23.86
N VAL A 459 10.44 50.14 23.23
CA VAL A 459 9.61 48.99 23.62
C VAL A 459 9.46 48.04 22.43
N VAL A 460 9.83 46.77 22.62
CA VAL A 460 9.79 45.73 21.57
C VAL A 460 8.51 44.92 21.66
N LYS A 461 7.86 44.69 20.51
CA LYS A 461 6.59 43.95 20.38
C LYS A 461 6.63 42.97 19.20
N GLN A 462 6.20 41.73 19.43
CA GLN A 462 6.15 40.71 18.36
C GLN A 462 4.98 41.01 17.40
N LEU A 463 5.12 40.62 16.12
CA LEU A 463 4.11 40.89 15.07
C LEU A 463 2.73 40.25 15.33
N GLU A 464 2.67 39.21 16.15
CA GLU A 464 1.45 38.49 16.54
C GLU A 464 0.81 39.01 17.85
N SER A 465 1.49 39.93 18.55
CA SER A 465 1.00 40.46 19.83
C SER A 465 0.02 41.62 19.65
N ASP A 466 -0.80 41.89 20.68
CA ASP A 466 -1.67 43.07 20.71
C ASP A 466 -0.88 44.32 20.29
N LEU A 467 -1.35 45.01 19.25
CA LEU A 467 -0.71 46.17 18.61
C LEU A 467 -0.85 47.45 19.46
N THR A 468 -0.49 47.30 20.73
CA THR A 468 -0.51 48.30 21.79
C THR A 468 0.78 48.17 22.60
N ALA A 469 1.32 49.28 23.09
CA ALA A 469 2.48 49.29 23.99
C ALA A 469 2.32 50.34 25.08
N VAL A 470 2.75 49.99 26.30
CA VAL A 470 2.90 50.93 27.42
C VAL A 470 4.39 51.24 27.54
N ILE A 471 4.77 52.47 27.18
CA ILE A 471 6.12 53.00 27.34
C ILE A 471 6.23 53.52 28.78
N THR A 472 7.16 53.01 29.57
CA THR A 472 7.31 53.32 31.01
C THR A 472 8.68 53.95 31.30
N GLY A 473 8.87 54.50 32.49
CA GLY A 473 10.12 55.17 32.88
C GLY A 473 10.29 56.58 32.29
N LEU A 474 9.21 57.17 31.76
CA LEU A 474 9.23 58.52 31.20
C LEU A 474 9.28 59.57 32.33
N GLN A 475 9.94 60.69 32.08
CA GLN A 475 9.91 61.86 32.97
C GLN A 475 8.54 62.58 32.93
N HIS A 476 8.12 63.13 34.07
CA HIS A 476 6.87 63.88 34.22
C HIS A 476 6.92 65.25 33.53
N ASN A 477 5.75 65.74 33.10
CA ASN A 477 5.57 67.03 32.40
C ASN A 477 6.54 67.25 31.20
N ARG A 478 6.99 66.18 30.54
CA ARG A 478 7.94 66.23 29.42
C ARG A 478 7.27 65.75 28.13
N GLU A 479 7.60 66.41 27.01
CA GLU A 479 7.10 66.04 25.68
C GLU A 479 8.00 64.98 25.06
N TYR A 480 7.37 63.93 24.54
CA TYR A 480 8.00 62.85 23.80
C TYR A 480 7.43 62.79 22.38
N GLU A 481 8.30 62.54 21.42
CA GLU A 481 7.94 62.15 20.06
C GLU A 481 8.05 60.63 19.94
N ILE A 482 6.91 59.98 19.76
CA ILE A 482 6.77 58.52 19.71
C ILE A 482 6.64 58.09 18.25
N ARG A 483 7.45 57.10 17.83
CA ARG A 483 7.42 56.51 16.49
C ARG A 483 7.37 54.99 16.58
N VAL A 484 6.82 54.34 15.56
CA VAL A 484 6.83 52.88 15.40
C VAL A 484 7.65 52.52 14.17
N ARG A 485 8.48 51.49 14.28
CA ARG A 485 9.24 50.93 13.16
C ARG A 485 9.19 49.41 13.16
N VAL A 486 9.50 48.82 12.02
CA VAL A 486 9.73 47.38 11.90
C VAL A 486 11.23 47.12 11.89
N THR A 487 11.68 46.17 12.70
CA THR A 487 13.09 45.71 12.79
C THR A 487 13.13 44.20 12.76
N ASP A 488 14.20 43.60 12.26
CA ASP A 488 14.43 42.18 12.46
C ASP A 488 14.66 41.85 13.95
N LYS A 489 14.60 40.58 14.34
CA LYS A 489 14.79 40.16 15.74
C LYS A 489 16.16 40.51 16.34
N THR A 490 17.21 40.70 15.53
CA THR A 490 18.53 41.16 15.99
C THR A 490 18.66 42.69 16.01
N GLN A 491 17.64 43.42 15.54
CA GLN A 491 17.61 44.88 15.39
C GLN A 491 18.74 45.48 14.52
N THR A 492 19.35 44.68 13.65
CA THR A 492 20.40 45.14 12.72
C THR A 492 19.80 45.78 11.46
N LEU A 493 18.71 45.22 10.94
CA LEU A 493 17.95 45.74 9.81
C LEU A 493 16.77 46.58 10.32
N LYS A 494 17.07 47.81 10.74
CA LYS A 494 16.04 48.76 11.19
C LYS A 494 15.39 49.48 9.99
N GLY A 495 14.11 49.20 9.73
CA GLY A 495 13.32 49.91 8.73
C GLY A 495 13.10 51.38 9.05
N ALA A 496 12.57 52.13 8.06
CA ALA A 496 12.08 53.48 8.28
C ALA A 496 10.94 53.46 9.31
N ALA A 497 10.98 54.43 10.23
CA ALA A 497 9.93 54.62 11.22
C ALA A 497 8.77 55.42 10.61
N GLY A 498 7.55 55.09 11.03
CA GLY A 498 6.34 55.79 10.64
C GLY A 498 6.24 57.21 11.19
N GLY A 499 5.12 57.87 10.89
CA GLY A 499 4.89 59.25 11.31
C GLY A 499 4.95 59.45 12.84
N PRO A 500 5.38 60.62 13.33
CA PRO A 500 5.51 60.89 14.76
C PRO A 500 4.20 61.23 15.46
N LEU A 501 4.02 60.68 16.65
CA LEU A 501 2.99 61.07 17.62
C LEU A 501 3.63 61.84 18.78
N LYS A 502 3.27 63.12 18.95
CA LYS A 502 3.77 63.93 20.08
C LYS A 502 2.85 63.81 21.29
N VAL A 503 3.41 63.42 22.44
CA VAL A 503 2.66 63.27 23.71
C VAL A 503 3.45 63.85 24.87
N LYS A 504 2.83 64.77 25.62
CA LYS A 504 3.37 65.29 26.88
C LYS A 504 2.83 64.50 28.07
N THR A 505 3.71 63.94 28.92
CA THR A 505 3.34 63.24 30.17
C THR A 505 2.64 64.17 31.17
N LYS A 506 1.91 63.61 32.15
CA LYS A 506 1.26 64.39 33.21
C LYS A 506 2.27 64.90 34.25
N CYS A 507 1.85 65.83 35.11
CA CYS A 507 2.61 66.22 36.31
C CYS A 507 2.65 65.07 37.34
N ALA A 508 3.48 65.20 38.37
CA ALA A 508 3.53 64.25 39.47
C ALA A 508 2.33 64.46 40.42
N ALA A 509 2.21 63.61 41.45
CA ALA A 509 1.32 63.92 42.57
C ALA A 509 2.00 64.98 43.46
N PRO A 510 1.28 65.97 43.99
CA PRO A 510 1.84 66.96 44.90
C PRO A 510 2.36 66.31 46.18
N GLU A 511 3.36 66.94 46.82
CA GLU A 511 3.99 66.46 48.05
C GLU A 511 2.96 66.24 49.17
N ASN A 512 3.13 65.17 49.94
CA ASN A 512 2.15 64.78 50.97
C ASN A 512 2.11 65.85 52.08
N PRO A 513 0.92 66.39 52.42
CA PRO A 513 0.79 67.38 53.49
C PRO A 513 1.08 66.75 54.86
N GLU A 514 1.64 67.51 55.80
CA GLU A 514 2.01 67.00 57.13
C GLU A 514 1.36 67.83 58.26
N ILE A 515 0.48 67.18 59.04
CA ILE A 515 -0.10 67.77 60.26
C ILE A 515 0.98 67.81 61.35
N THR A 516 1.19 68.98 61.94
CA THR A 516 2.16 69.18 63.03
C THR A 516 1.53 69.06 64.42
N ASN A 517 0.28 69.48 64.58
CA ASN A 517 -0.43 69.38 65.86
C ASN A 517 -1.96 69.43 65.68
N VAL A 518 -2.70 68.77 66.56
CA VAL A 518 -4.17 68.85 66.70
C VAL A 518 -4.50 69.01 68.18
N THR A 519 -5.18 70.11 68.54
CA THR A 519 -5.55 70.43 69.92
C THR A 519 -7.03 70.76 70.02
N SER A 520 -7.69 70.27 71.06
CA SER A 520 -9.11 70.53 71.33
C SER A 520 -9.32 71.70 72.29
N VAL A 521 -10.30 72.54 71.98
CA VAL A 521 -10.96 73.45 72.93
C VAL A 521 -12.45 73.06 73.01
N PRO A 522 -13.21 73.51 74.02
CA PRO A 522 -14.64 73.18 74.10
C PRO A 522 -15.38 73.61 72.83
N GLY A 523 -16.02 72.66 72.14
CA GLY A 523 -16.74 72.88 70.88
C GLY A 523 -15.90 73.02 69.60
N SER A 524 -14.55 73.00 69.65
CA SER A 524 -13.71 73.16 68.45
C SER A 524 -12.38 72.38 68.47
N LEU A 525 -11.82 72.11 67.27
CA LEU A 525 -10.45 71.60 67.07
C LEU A 525 -9.57 72.61 66.36
N HIS A 526 -8.37 72.89 66.90
CA HIS A 526 -7.32 73.62 66.19
C HIS A 526 -6.33 72.62 65.57
N VAL A 527 -6.15 72.73 64.26
CA VAL A 527 -5.27 71.87 63.43
C VAL A 527 -4.17 72.73 62.83
N THR A 528 -2.92 72.29 62.92
CA THR A 528 -1.74 73.00 62.37
C THR A 528 -0.91 72.09 61.46
N TRP A 529 -0.22 72.64 60.47
CA TRP A 529 0.55 71.85 59.48
C TRP A 529 1.80 72.57 58.95
N LYS A 530 2.72 71.77 58.37
CA LYS A 530 3.95 72.30 57.73
C LYS A 530 3.64 73.08 56.45
N THR A 531 4.63 73.86 56.01
CA THR A 531 4.55 74.57 54.72
C THR A 531 4.63 73.56 53.59
N LEU A 532 3.71 73.64 52.61
CA LEU A 532 3.78 72.86 51.38
C LEU A 532 4.88 73.44 50.48
N GLY A 533 5.78 72.59 49.99
CA GLY A 533 6.81 73.00 49.02
C GLY A 533 6.19 73.32 47.66
N ASP A 534 6.65 74.40 47.01
CA ASP A 534 6.27 74.70 45.62
C ASP A 534 7.22 73.92 44.69
N SER A 535 6.83 72.70 44.30
CA SER A 535 7.63 71.79 43.44
C SER A 535 7.72 72.24 41.97
N GLY A 536 7.21 73.42 41.63
CA GLY A 536 7.32 74.05 40.31
C GLY A 536 6.37 73.50 39.24
N CYS A 537 6.04 72.20 39.28
CA CYS A 537 5.00 71.60 38.44
C CYS A 537 3.68 71.37 39.19
N ASP A 538 3.75 71.03 40.49
CA ASP A 538 2.57 70.58 41.25
C ASP A 538 1.97 71.70 42.09
N ARG A 539 1.68 72.85 41.45
CA ARG A 539 0.96 73.94 42.11
C ARG A 539 -0.34 73.42 42.71
N VAL A 540 -0.41 73.45 44.04
CA VAL A 540 -1.57 73.02 44.82
C VAL A 540 -2.74 73.93 44.45
N LYS A 541 -3.82 73.32 43.96
CA LYS A 541 -5.09 73.93 43.56
C LYS A 541 -6.03 74.07 44.76
N THR A 542 -6.04 73.07 45.64
CA THR A 542 -6.86 73.04 46.87
C THR A 542 -6.12 72.36 48.02
N LEU A 543 -6.39 72.82 49.25
CA LEU A 543 -6.04 72.17 50.50
C LEU A 543 -7.31 72.07 51.35
N LEU A 544 -7.64 70.85 51.80
CA LEU A 544 -8.80 70.54 52.62
C LEU A 544 -8.34 69.95 53.95
N VAL A 545 -8.92 70.41 55.06
CA VAL A 545 -8.85 69.73 56.35
C VAL A 545 -10.05 68.78 56.42
N GLN A 546 -9.79 67.48 56.37
CA GLN A 546 -10.82 66.45 56.46
C GLN A 546 -10.89 65.91 57.89
N TYR A 547 -12.08 65.80 58.47
CA TYR A 547 -12.27 65.33 59.84
C TYR A 547 -13.46 64.37 59.96
N LYS A 548 -13.42 63.47 60.94
CA LYS A 548 -14.52 62.55 61.26
C LYS A 548 -14.66 62.29 62.75
N SER A 549 -15.88 62.01 63.21
CA SER A 549 -16.16 61.56 64.58
C SER A 549 -16.07 60.04 64.67
N GLY A 550 -15.30 59.54 65.64
CA GLY A 550 -15.05 58.11 65.87
C GLY A 550 -14.28 57.40 64.75
N SER A 551 -14.09 56.09 64.92
CA SER A 551 -13.39 55.24 63.94
C SER A 551 -14.21 54.98 62.67
N GLN A 552 -15.54 54.89 62.79
CA GLN A 552 -16.48 54.53 61.72
C GLN A 552 -17.14 55.74 61.02
N GLY A 553 -16.92 56.98 61.48
CA GLY A 553 -17.57 58.16 60.91
C GLY A 553 -17.14 58.49 59.47
N HIS A 554 -18.04 59.14 58.72
CA HIS A 554 -17.72 59.70 57.40
C HIS A 554 -16.80 60.92 57.53
N TRP A 555 -15.90 61.09 56.57
CA TRP A 555 -15.06 62.28 56.45
C TRP A 555 -15.89 63.49 55.99
N GLN A 556 -15.70 64.61 56.67
CA GLN A 556 -16.23 65.92 56.32
C GLN A 556 -15.09 66.85 55.92
N ASP A 557 -15.30 67.65 54.87
CA ASP A 557 -14.25 68.47 54.27
C ASP A 557 -14.42 69.94 54.67
N LYS A 558 -13.39 70.55 55.27
CA LYS A 558 -13.31 71.99 55.53
C LYS A 558 -12.23 72.62 54.65
N PRO A 559 -12.59 73.45 53.63
CA PRO A 559 -11.61 74.02 52.71
C PRO A 559 -10.78 75.13 53.37
N VAL A 560 -9.46 75.10 53.17
CA VAL A 560 -8.56 76.15 53.64
C VAL A 560 -8.62 77.34 52.70
N THR A 561 -8.86 78.53 53.25
CA THR A 561 -9.13 79.77 52.49
C THR A 561 -7.91 80.34 51.75
N SER A 562 -6.69 79.99 52.16
CA SER A 562 -5.45 80.32 51.45
C SER A 562 -4.36 79.29 51.76
N LEU A 563 -3.56 78.93 50.76
CA LEU A 563 -2.44 77.99 50.90
C LEU A 563 -1.27 78.54 51.75
N THR A 564 -1.28 79.84 52.06
CA THR A 564 -0.35 80.44 53.03
C THR A 564 -0.74 80.20 54.49
N VAL A 565 -1.98 79.77 54.75
CA VAL A 565 -2.48 79.47 56.09
C VAL A 565 -1.91 78.13 56.56
N ARG A 566 -1.39 78.11 57.79
CA ARG A 566 -0.75 76.94 58.43
C ARG A 566 -1.52 76.38 59.62
N GLN A 567 -2.69 76.96 59.91
CA GLN A 567 -3.55 76.59 61.02
C GLN A 567 -5.02 76.89 60.72
N MET A 568 -5.92 76.03 61.17
CA MET A 568 -7.38 76.21 61.04
C MET A 568 -8.10 75.71 62.29
N THR A 569 -9.18 76.41 62.63
CA THR A 569 -10.15 75.93 63.63
C THR A 569 -11.34 75.24 62.95
N ILE A 570 -11.77 74.11 63.51
CA ILE A 570 -12.98 73.38 63.15
C ILE A 570 -13.96 73.55 64.32
N ASP A 571 -14.87 74.52 64.19
CA ASP A 571 -15.86 74.90 65.21
C ASP A 571 -17.20 74.19 65.04
N ASN A 572 -18.05 74.31 66.07
CA ASN A 572 -19.39 73.68 66.17
C ASN A 572 -19.33 72.14 66.16
N LEU A 573 -18.34 71.58 66.87
CA LEU A 573 -18.20 70.14 67.06
C LEU A 573 -18.91 69.70 68.35
N ASP A 574 -19.67 68.60 68.25
CA ASP A 574 -20.25 67.93 69.40
C ASP A 574 -19.16 67.36 70.33
N ALA A 575 -19.53 67.02 71.57
CA ALA A 575 -18.62 66.33 72.48
C ALA A 575 -18.33 64.91 71.96
N GLY A 576 -17.08 64.62 71.61
CA GLY A 576 -16.71 63.37 70.96
C GLY A 576 -15.23 63.27 70.58
N SER A 577 -14.80 62.09 70.14
CA SER A 577 -13.42 61.85 69.69
C SER A 577 -13.31 61.98 68.18
N TYR A 578 -12.50 62.92 67.72
CA TYR A 578 -12.37 63.27 66.30
C TYR A 578 -11.00 62.93 65.74
N THR A 579 -10.96 62.52 64.49
CA THR A 579 -9.73 62.21 63.76
C THR A 579 -9.61 63.12 62.53
N VAL A 580 -8.41 63.65 62.26
CA VAL A 580 -8.17 64.66 61.21
C VAL A 580 -7.12 64.18 60.21
N ARG A 581 -7.26 64.53 58.93
CA ARG A 581 -6.21 64.43 57.91
C ARG A 581 -6.28 65.65 56.97
N LEU A 582 -5.22 65.89 56.20
CA LEU A 582 -5.21 66.88 55.14
C LEU A 582 -5.33 66.19 53.78
N SER A 583 -5.97 66.85 52.82
CA SER A 583 -5.95 66.48 51.40
C SER A 583 -5.49 67.67 50.58
N VAL A 584 -4.55 67.46 49.67
CA VAL A 584 -4.11 68.45 48.68
C VAL A 584 -4.44 67.95 47.28
N THR A 585 -4.88 68.84 46.40
CA THR A 585 -5.07 68.54 44.97
C THR A 585 -4.19 69.47 44.14
N ASN A 586 -3.52 68.99 43.09
CA ASN A 586 -2.82 69.85 42.12
C ASN A 586 -3.76 70.33 40.99
N ASN A 587 -3.22 71.08 40.03
CA ASN A 587 -4.00 71.59 38.88
C ASN A 587 -4.53 70.50 37.92
N ASP A 588 -3.93 69.31 37.90
CA ASP A 588 -4.34 68.14 37.09
C ASP A 588 -5.38 67.25 37.82
N ASP A 589 -5.99 67.77 38.90
CA ASP A 589 -6.95 67.08 39.78
C ASP A 589 -6.42 65.79 40.47
N ILE A 590 -5.09 65.68 40.61
CA ILE A 590 -4.41 64.59 41.32
C ILE A 590 -4.35 64.92 42.81
N GLN A 591 -4.91 64.04 43.65
CA GLN A 591 -4.96 64.19 45.12
C GLN A 591 -3.82 63.45 45.85
N SER A 592 -3.35 64.05 46.95
CA SER A 592 -2.51 63.39 47.97
C SER A 592 -3.01 63.70 49.39
N PHE A 593 -2.73 62.82 50.34
CA PHE A 593 -3.24 62.88 51.72
C PHE A 593 -2.12 62.88 52.76
N SER A 594 -2.36 63.53 53.90
CA SER A 594 -1.51 63.37 55.07
C SER A 594 -1.73 62.03 55.75
N HIS A 595 -0.80 61.65 56.63
CA HIS A 595 -1.12 60.72 57.70
C HIS A 595 -2.32 61.24 58.52
N THR A 596 -3.13 60.31 59.02
CA THR A 596 -4.27 60.61 59.87
C THR A 596 -3.79 60.88 61.31
N SER A 597 -4.32 61.92 61.96
CA SER A 597 -3.98 62.28 63.33
C SER A 597 -4.36 61.16 64.32
N LEU A 598 -3.80 61.22 65.53
CA LEU A 598 -4.40 60.50 66.65
C LEU A 598 -5.80 61.08 66.96
N PRO A 599 -6.75 60.28 67.50
CA PRO A 599 -8.06 60.77 67.88
C PRO A 599 -7.98 61.78 69.03
N THR A 600 -8.55 62.97 68.84
CA THR A 600 -8.53 64.08 69.82
C THR A 600 -9.95 64.34 70.31
N THR A 601 -10.15 64.39 71.64
CA THR A 601 -11.48 64.47 72.25
C THR A 601 -11.90 65.92 72.49
N VAL A 602 -13.00 66.34 71.86
CA VAL A 602 -13.65 67.64 72.07
C VAL A 602 -14.60 67.54 73.27
N LEU A 603 -14.54 68.54 74.16
CA LEU A 603 -15.38 68.65 75.36
C LEU A 603 -16.56 69.62 75.12
N ALA A 604 -17.63 69.46 75.91
CA ALA A 604 -18.77 70.37 75.87
C ALA A 604 -18.44 71.75 76.47
N VAL A 605 -19.06 72.80 75.95
CA VAL A 605 -18.86 74.19 76.42
C VAL A 605 -19.60 74.43 77.75
N THR A 606 -18.88 74.80 78.81
CA THR A 606 -19.45 75.10 80.15
C THR A 606 -19.04 76.47 80.68
N THR A 607 -19.98 77.17 81.32
CA THR A 607 -19.91 78.60 81.64
C THR A 607 -19.32 78.96 83.02
N VAL A 608 -18.23 79.75 83.01
CA VAL A 608 -17.77 80.80 83.97
C VAL A 608 -17.72 80.52 85.49
N SER A 609 -16.52 80.53 86.09
CA SER A 609 -16.04 81.54 87.09
C SER A 609 -14.81 81.09 87.92
N PRO A 610 -13.90 82.00 88.34
CA PRO A 610 -12.62 81.70 89.04
C PRO A 610 -12.74 81.96 90.59
N PRO A 611 -11.68 82.09 91.45
CA PRO A 611 -10.23 82.18 91.19
C PRO A 611 -9.22 81.58 92.23
N LEU A 612 -7.91 81.72 91.94
CA LEU A 612 -6.75 81.89 92.86
C LEU A 612 -6.36 80.70 93.81
N SER A 613 -5.10 80.50 94.22
CA SER A 613 -3.80 81.17 93.94
C SER A 613 -2.59 80.26 94.26
N SER A 614 -1.41 80.66 93.76
CA SER A 614 -0.06 80.43 94.35
C SER A 614 0.52 78.99 94.34
N SER A 615 1.85 78.76 94.27
CA SER A 615 3.01 79.58 93.86
C SER A 615 4.30 78.71 93.84
N VAL A 616 5.44 79.33 93.48
CA VAL A 616 6.85 78.89 93.74
C VAL A 616 7.51 77.93 92.72
N GLU A 617 8.09 78.54 91.67
CA GLU A 617 9.54 78.69 91.44
C GLU A 617 10.52 77.47 91.27
N PRO A 618 11.71 77.69 90.67
CA PRO A 618 12.29 76.75 89.68
C PRO A 618 13.66 76.17 90.07
N VAL A 619 14.34 75.46 89.16
CA VAL A 619 15.82 75.58 88.92
C VAL A 619 16.28 74.88 87.61
N VAL A 620 16.85 75.70 86.72
CA VAL A 620 18.03 75.53 85.83
C VAL A 620 18.52 74.12 85.38
N ALA A 621 18.31 73.82 84.08
CA ALA A 621 19.28 73.39 83.02
C ALA A 621 20.28 72.21 83.24
N PRO A 622 21.09 71.79 82.23
CA PRO A 622 20.95 71.87 80.75
C PRO A 622 21.14 70.52 80.01
N GLY A 623 20.67 70.46 78.75
CA GLY A 623 21.37 69.85 77.59
C GLY A 623 21.69 68.33 77.55
N GLY A 624 21.28 67.64 76.48
CA GLY A 624 21.75 66.28 76.17
C GLY A 624 21.10 65.71 74.90
N ALA A 625 21.89 65.06 74.05
CA ALA A 625 21.47 64.59 72.73
C ALA A 625 20.93 63.14 72.70
N GLY A 626 20.04 62.87 71.74
CA GLY A 626 20.00 61.62 70.97
C GLY A 626 19.24 60.40 71.53
N GLY A 627 18.52 59.67 70.65
CA GLY A 627 18.13 58.27 70.91
C GLY A 627 16.77 57.77 70.40
N SER A 628 16.74 57.30 69.15
CA SER A 628 16.15 56.03 68.67
C SER A 628 14.74 55.50 69.08
N GLY A 629 13.99 55.07 68.06
CA GLY A 629 13.08 53.90 68.09
C GLY A 629 11.66 54.13 68.64
N VAL A 630 10.63 53.30 68.36
CA VAL A 630 10.54 52.00 67.64
C VAL A 630 9.11 51.84 67.11
N LEU A 631 8.88 51.38 65.86
CA LEU A 631 7.77 50.46 65.50
C LEU A 631 7.81 49.99 64.01
N VAL A 632 8.56 48.91 63.73
CA VAL A 632 8.57 48.22 62.42
C VAL A 632 8.24 46.71 62.55
N ALA A 633 8.13 46.20 63.78
CA ALA A 633 8.17 44.76 64.06
C ALA A 633 6.96 43.93 63.58
N VAL A 634 5.75 44.50 63.51
CA VAL A 634 4.52 43.68 63.33
C VAL A 634 4.22 43.35 61.87
N ILE A 635 4.42 44.29 60.94
CA ILE A 635 4.10 44.09 59.51
C ILE A 635 5.18 43.26 58.81
N VAL A 636 6.46 43.48 59.14
CA VAL A 636 7.57 42.70 58.60
C VAL A 636 7.46 41.22 59.01
N SER A 637 7.03 40.94 60.24
CA SER A 637 6.84 39.56 60.73
C SER A 637 5.81 38.77 59.91
N LEU A 638 4.71 39.40 59.48
CA LEU A 638 3.66 38.77 58.69
C LEU A 638 4.11 38.47 57.24
N VAL A 639 4.83 39.41 56.61
CA VAL A 639 5.36 39.22 55.26
C VAL A 639 6.48 38.18 55.24
N VAL A 640 7.36 38.17 56.25
CA VAL A 640 8.41 37.16 56.41
C VAL A 640 7.79 35.78 56.69
N LEU A 641 6.72 35.66 57.47
CA LEU A 641 6.05 34.37 57.70
C LEU A 641 5.46 33.80 56.40
N ILE A 642 4.83 34.64 55.56
CA ILE A 642 4.27 34.22 54.27
C ILE A 642 5.39 33.81 53.30
N LEU A 643 6.48 34.58 53.23
CA LEU A 643 7.66 34.22 52.44
C LEU A 643 8.32 32.91 52.92
N LEU A 644 8.41 32.68 54.24
CA LEU A 644 8.92 31.43 54.81
C LEU A 644 8.00 30.25 54.51
N VAL A 645 6.67 30.42 54.49
CA VAL A 645 5.73 29.36 54.07
C VAL A 645 5.85 29.06 52.58
N VAL A 646 5.97 30.08 51.72
CA VAL A 646 6.18 29.87 50.27
C VAL A 646 7.53 29.20 50.00
N VAL A 647 8.61 29.66 50.65
CA VAL A 647 9.93 29.01 50.57
C VAL A 647 9.88 27.60 51.15
N ALA A 648 9.15 27.34 52.24
CA ALA A 648 8.98 25.99 52.77
C ALA A 648 8.21 25.07 51.80
N VAL A 649 7.14 25.54 51.15
CA VAL A 649 6.41 24.76 50.14
C VAL A 649 7.27 24.48 48.91
N LEU A 650 8.05 25.47 48.46
CA LEU A 650 9.02 25.28 47.36
C LEU A 650 10.16 24.34 47.76
N PHE A 651 10.68 24.43 48.99
CA PHE A 651 11.74 23.56 49.51
C PHE A 651 11.22 22.14 49.80
N ILE A 652 9.95 21.98 50.17
CA ILE A 652 9.27 20.68 50.26
C ILE A 652 9.11 20.07 48.86
N ARG A 653 8.67 20.84 47.85
CA ARG A 653 8.66 20.36 46.45
C ARG A 653 10.06 20.05 45.91
N PHE A 654 11.09 20.78 46.34
CA PHE A 654 12.48 20.55 45.96
C PHE A 654 13.17 19.42 46.77
N ARG A 655 12.62 19.01 47.93
CA ARG A 655 13.10 17.85 48.72
C ARG A 655 12.34 16.55 48.51
N TYR A 656 11.09 16.61 48.03
CA TYR A 656 10.33 15.42 47.65
C TYR A 656 10.33 15.17 46.13
N GLY A 657 10.85 16.11 45.34
CA GLY A 657 11.29 15.87 43.97
C GLY A 657 12.71 15.30 43.94
N LEU A 658 12.81 13.97 43.77
CA LEU A 658 14.02 13.14 43.61
C LEU A 658 14.76 12.63 44.87
N TYR A 659 14.85 11.29 44.91
CA TYR A 659 15.69 10.39 45.71
C TYR A 659 15.42 10.22 47.22
N ILE A 660 15.10 8.97 47.60
CA ILE A 660 16.04 8.06 48.30
C ILE A 660 15.42 6.64 48.39
N GLY A 661 16.12 5.63 47.87
CA GLY A 661 16.02 4.26 48.36
C GLY A 661 16.98 4.07 49.55
N PRO A 662 16.73 3.14 50.49
CA PRO A 662 17.42 3.14 51.79
C PRO A 662 18.90 2.72 51.75
N ARG A 663 19.74 3.69 52.12
CA ARG A 663 20.99 3.64 52.93
C ARG A 663 21.06 2.46 53.95
N ARG A 664 22.20 1.94 54.44
CA ARG A 664 23.59 2.46 54.71
C ARG A 664 24.63 1.31 55.01
N PRO A 665 25.96 1.56 55.13
CA PRO A 665 27.10 0.60 55.37
C PRO A 665 27.49 0.55 56.90
N PRO A 666 28.70 0.14 57.45
CA PRO A 666 30.06 -0.13 56.86
C PRO A 666 31.03 -1.19 57.53
N VAL A 667 32.31 -1.21 57.08
CA VAL A 667 33.62 -1.51 57.77
C VAL A 667 34.43 -2.80 57.42
N SER A 668 35.74 -2.60 57.18
CA SER A 668 36.92 -3.52 57.12
C SER A 668 37.03 -4.53 55.97
N GLY A 669 38.19 -4.78 55.34
CA GLY A 669 39.55 -4.19 55.43
C GLY A 669 40.26 -4.32 54.05
N SER A 670 41.15 -3.39 53.66
CA SER A 670 42.62 -3.42 53.86
C SER A 670 43.39 -4.05 52.68
N ASP A 671 44.28 -3.22 52.09
CA ASP A 671 45.47 -3.56 51.29
C ASP A 671 45.24 -4.18 49.88
N ASP A 672 46.05 -3.92 48.84
CA ASP A 672 47.30 -3.16 48.78
C ASP A 672 47.64 -2.58 47.37
N THR A 673 48.59 -1.64 47.33
CA THR A 673 49.42 -1.19 46.18
C THR A 673 48.79 -0.50 44.95
N SER A 674 49.17 0.77 44.78
CA SER A 674 49.38 1.52 43.52
C SER A 674 50.91 1.76 43.36
N PRO A 675 51.49 2.50 42.37
CA PRO A 675 50.87 3.29 41.28
C PRO A 675 51.56 3.20 39.89
N GLY A 676 50.98 3.89 38.91
CA GLY A 676 51.63 4.23 37.63
C GLY A 676 50.86 5.30 36.85
N GLN A 677 51.21 6.58 37.03
CA GLN A 677 50.58 7.73 36.34
C GLN A 677 51.05 7.86 34.89
N VAL A 678 50.17 8.30 33.98
CA VAL A 678 50.44 9.39 33.00
C VAL A 678 49.13 10.14 32.71
N GLU A 679 49.10 11.46 32.92
CA GLU A 679 48.14 12.36 32.26
C GLU A 679 48.71 12.81 30.91
N LEU A 680 47.85 13.08 29.90
CA LEU A 680 47.85 14.28 29.02
C LEU A 680 47.17 14.00 27.66
N GLY A 681 46.67 15.06 27.02
CA GLY A 681 46.62 15.13 25.55
C GLY A 681 45.27 14.99 24.85
N ALA A 682 44.38 15.98 25.00
CA ALA A 682 43.20 16.11 24.13
C ALA A 682 43.54 16.80 22.78
N ALA A 683 44.43 16.19 21.99
CA ALA A 683 44.73 16.56 20.60
C ALA A 683 45.60 15.48 19.95
N ASP A 684 44.98 14.51 19.25
CA ASP A 684 45.56 13.73 18.13
C ASP A 684 44.61 12.57 17.74
N TYR A 685 43.48 12.89 17.08
CA TYR A 685 42.58 11.88 16.49
C TYR A 685 41.97 12.30 15.15
N PHE A 686 42.49 13.37 14.52
CA PHE A 686 42.00 13.97 13.28
C PHE A 686 43.10 14.11 12.21
N SER A 687 43.98 13.11 12.09
CA SER A 687 45.09 13.11 11.12
C SER A 687 45.45 11.74 10.52
N ALA A 688 44.62 10.71 10.74
CA ALA A 688 44.89 9.32 10.32
C ALA A 688 43.84 8.71 9.36
N LEU A 689 43.15 9.54 8.55
CA LEU A 689 42.10 9.10 7.61
C LEU A 689 42.29 9.58 6.16
N ASP A 690 43.46 10.12 5.80
CA ASP A 690 43.77 10.62 4.44
C ASP A 690 44.84 9.77 3.71
N ALA A 691 45.16 8.57 4.21
CA ALA A 691 46.25 7.72 3.70
C ALA A 691 45.84 6.23 3.55
N ALA A 692 44.67 5.97 2.99
CA ALA A 692 44.29 4.63 2.51
C ALA A 692 43.48 4.74 1.21
N ALA A 693 44.19 4.82 0.08
CA ALA A 693 43.59 4.60 -1.23
C ALA A 693 43.17 3.13 -1.35
N VAL A 694 41.92 2.83 -1.00
CA VAL A 694 41.35 1.49 -1.18
C VAL A 694 41.22 1.23 -2.67
N GLN A 695 42.12 0.41 -3.21
CA GLN A 695 42.01 -0.09 -4.57
C GLN A 695 40.71 -0.86 -4.71
N GLN A 696 39.92 -0.53 -5.73
CA GLN A 696 38.74 -1.28 -6.10
C GLN A 696 39.16 -2.68 -6.57
N GLN A 697 38.78 -3.72 -5.82
CA GLN A 697 38.64 -5.07 -6.36
C GLN A 697 37.17 -5.31 -6.76
N PRO A 698 36.90 -6.20 -7.74
CA PRO A 698 35.53 -6.62 -8.05
C PRO A 698 34.89 -7.34 -6.85
N GLU A 699 33.57 -7.27 -6.73
CA GLU A 699 32.80 -8.06 -5.77
C GLU A 699 32.84 -9.56 -6.16
N GLU A 700 33.83 -10.30 -5.65
CA GLU A 700 33.85 -11.78 -5.72
C GLU A 700 33.06 -12.39 -4.56
N HIS A 701 32.37 -13.51 -4.84
CA HIS A 701 31.23 -14.00 -4.07
C HIS A 701 31.57 -14.44 -2.64
N ILE A 702 30.90 -13.83 -1.65
CA ILE A 702 30.92 -14.27 -0.22
C ILE A 702 30.35 -15.69 -0.04
N TYR A 703 29.54 -16.16 -1.00
CA TYR A 703 28.80 -17.42 -0.94
C TYR A 703 29.65 -18.70 -1.00
N GLU A 704 30.91 -18.64 -1.43
CA GLU A 704 31.70 -19.85 -1.73
C GLU A 704 32.24 -20.58 -0.48
N LYS A 705 32.19 -19.97 0.71
CA LYS A 705 32.85 -20.49 1.94
C LYS A 705 31.96 -21.27 2.92
N LEU A 706 30.66 -21.43 2.64
CA LEU A 706 29.71 -22.05 3.57
C LEU A 706 28.89 -23.21 2.95
N SER A 707 29.32 -23.74 1.81
CA SER A 707 28.64 -24.85 1.13
C SER A 707 28.58 -26.12 2.00
N ASN A 708 27.41 -26.39 2.55
CA ASN A 708 26.96 -27.70 2.99
C ASN A 708 25.76 -28.06 2.10
N ASP A 709 25.97 -28.99 1.17
CA ASP A 709 25.15 -29.25 -0.04
C ASP A 709 23.70 -29.79 0.21
N LYS A 710 23.16 -29.56 1.41
CA LYS A 710 21.85 -30.07 1.88
C LYS A 710 20.86 -29.00 2.35
N THR A 711 21.29 -27.74 2.51
CA THR A 711 20.42 -26.62 2.93
C THR A 711 20.05 -25.67 1.79
N LEU A 712 20.74 -25.79 0.64
CA LEU A 712 20.52 -25.02 -0.57
C LEU A 712 19.21 -25.46 -1.26
N ILE A 713 18.29 -24.53 -1.50
CA ILE A 713 16.99 -24.81 -2.12
C ILE A 713 16.90 -24.11 -3.47
N GLN A 714 16.83 -24.90 -4.55
CA GLN A 714 16.54 -24.39 -5.89
C GLN A 714 15.16 -23.72 -5.92
N VAL A 715 15.02 -22.56 -6.57
CA VAL A 715 13.75 -21.80 -6.59
C VAL A 715 12.61 -22.62 -7.21
N ALA A 716 12.90 -23.45 -8.21
CA ALA A 716 11.94 -24.39 -8.78
C ALA A 716 11.44 -25.47 -7.78
N ALA A 717 12.24 -25.81 -6.76
CA ALA A 717 11.90 -26.76 -5.72
C ALA A 717 11.27 -26.12 -4.47
N LEU A 718 11.39 -24.80 -4.30
CA LEU A 718 10.95 -24.06 -3.09
C LEU A 718 9.46 -24.29 -2.78
N GLN A 719 8.59 -24.31 -3.80
CA GLN A 719 7.16 -24.56 -3.58
C GLN A 719 6.88 -25.97 -3.04
N ALA A 720 7.61 -26.98 -3.54
CA ALA A 720 7.48 -28.35 -3.06
C ALA A 720 8.04 -28.49 -1.63
N TYR A 721 9.16 -27.81 -1.34
CA TYR A 721 9.77 -27.77 -0.01
C TYR A 721 8.82 -27.20 1.05
N VAL A 722 8.27 -26.01 0.81
CA VAL A 722 7.32 -25.35 1.74
C VAL A 722 6.07 -26.21 1.91
N LYS A 723 5.45 -26.67 0.82
CA LYS A 723 4.26 -27.54 0.88
C LYS A 723 4.50 -28.86 1.61
N ASP A 724 5.71 -29.42 1.58
CA ASP A 724 6.01 -30.64 2.33
C ASP A 724 6.15 -30.38 3.83
N ARG A 725 6.87 -29.31 4.19
CA ARG A 725 7.04 -28.87 5.59
C ARG A 725 5.71 -28.48 6.24
N ASP A 726 4.77 -27.88 5.50
CA ASP A 726 3.46 -27.47 6.01
C ASP A 726 2.50 -28.63 6.32
N LYS A 727 2.64 -29.79 5.64
CA LYS A 727 1.82 -30.99 5.93
C LYS A 727 2.01 -31.49 7.37
N VAL A 728 3.20 -31.26 7.93
CA VAL A 728 3.55 -31.71 9.28
C VAL A 728 3.42 -30.52 10.22
N SER A 729 2.57 -30.64 11.25
CA SER A 729 2.45 -29.57 12.25
C SER A 729 3.80 -29.31 12.91
N GLY A 730 4.37 -28.13 12.65
CA GLY A 730 5.73 -27.78 13.09
C GLY A 730 6.86 -28.39 12.24
N GLY A 731 6.65 -28.71 10.96
CA GLY A 731 7.67 -29.31 10.09
C GLY A 731 8.96 -28.48 9.93
N PHE A 732 8.89 -27.16 10.12
CA PHE A 732 10.05 -26.25 10.18
C PHE A 732 10.73 -26.18 11.56
N LEU A 733 10.09 -26.64 12.65
CA LEU A 733 10.65 -26.57 14.01
C LEU A 733 11.99 -27.30 14.19
N PRO A 734 12.23 -28.50 13.59
CA PRO A 734 13.53 -29.17 13.72
C PRO A 734 14.68 -28.38 13.09
N GLU A 735 14.40 -27.66 12.01
CA GLU A 735 15.36 -26.81 11.30
C GLU A 735 15.62 -25.53 12.09
N TYR A 736 14.55 -24.82 12.49
CA TYR A 736 14.65 -23.62 13.32
C TYR A 736 15.42 -23.85 14.63
N LYS A 737 15.25 -25.02 15.27
CA LYS A 737 15.99 -25.41 16.49
C LYS A 737 17.50 -25.59 16.28
N GLN A 738 17.98 -25.78 15.04
CA GLN A 738 19.41 -25.96 14.75
C GLN A 738 20.17 -24.63 14.60
N LEU A 739 19.48 -23.49 14.51
CA LEU A 739 20.07 -22.14 14.37
C LEU A 739 20.80 -21.62 15.64
N SER A 740 21.29 -22.54 16.49
CA SER A 740 21.70 -22.34 17.89
C SER A 740 20.60 -21.77 18.80
N ALA A 741 20.66 -22.14 20.08
CA ALA A 741 19.79 -21.59 21.12
C ALA A 741 20.67 -20.90 22.14
N THR A 742 20.73 -19.56 22.09
CA THR A 742 21.04 -18.76 23.27
C THR A 742 19.95 -19.03 24.31
N GLU A 743 20.31 -19.09 25.60
CA GLU A 743 19.35 -19.47 26.64
C GLU A 743 18.12 -18.56 26.63
N ARG A 744 16.94 -19.15 26.50
CA ARG A 744 15.68 -18.44 26.61
C ARG A 744 15.59 -17.79 27.99
N THR A 745 15.03 -16.59 28.05
CA THR A 745 14.72 -15.91 29.30
C THR A 745 13.99 -16.85 30.27
N SER A 746 14.51 -16.92 31.49
CA SER A 746 14.02 -17.84 32.53
C SER A 746 12.52 -17.72 32.77
N VAL A 747 11.89 -18.85 33.12
CA VAL A 747 10.50 -18.96 33.61
C VAL A 747 10.45 -19.68 34.96
N GLU A 748 11.57 -19.75 35.68
CA GLU A 748 11.72 -20.44 36.96
C GLU A 748 10.69 -19.97 37.99
N VAL A 749 10.49 -18.66 38.17
CA VAL A 749 9.56 -18.15 39.21
C VAL A 749 8.13 -18.60 38.94
N SER A 750 7.74 -18.64 37.66
CA SER A 750 6.42 -19.12 37.23
C SER A 750 6.20 -20.63 37.41
N THR A 751 7.28 -21.41 37.46
CA THR A 751 7.25 -22.88 37.54
C THR A 751 7.52 -23.44 38.93
N ARG A 752 7.80 -22.59 39.93
CA ARG A 752 7.96 -23.01 41.34
C ARG A 752 6.67 -23.66 41.89
N PRO A 753 6.77 -24.69 42.76
CA PRO A 753 5.62 -25.41 43.31
C PRO A 753 4.49 -24.51 43.84
N GLU A 754 4.84 -23.49 44.61
CA GLU A 754 3.96 -22.49 45.22
C GLU A 754 3.24 -21.58 44.21
N ASN A 755 3.76 -21.45 42.99
CA ASN A 755 3.22 -20.59 41.94
C ASN A 755 2.47 -21.35 40.84
N ARG A 756 2.67 -22.67 40.72
CA ARG A 756 1.98 -23.51 39.72
C ARG A 756 0.46 -23.41 39.77
N ALA A 757 -0.12 -23.33 40.96
CA ALA A 757 -1.57 -23.20 41.15
C ALA A 757 -2.12 -21.81 40.77
N LYS A 758 -1.26 -20.79 40.71
CA LYS A 758 -1.60 -19.41 40.29
C LYS A 758 -1.65 -19.26 38.76
N ASN A 759 -1.27 -20.30 38.00
CA ASN A 759 -1.29 -20.30 36.54
C ASN A 759 -2.56 -20.95 36.01
N ARG A 760 -3.39 -20.19 35.28
CA ARG A 760 -4.61 -20.71 34.64
C ARG A 760 -4.34 -21.84 33.64
N PHE A 761 -3.17 -21.81 33.00
CA PHE A 761 -2.69 -22.85 32.09
C PHE A 761 -1.22 -23.16 32.40
N LYS A 762 -0.86 -24.44 32.42
CA LYS A 762 0.52 -24.90 32.68
C LYS A 762 1.53 -24.50 31.58
N THR A 763 1.03 -24.08 30.43
CA THR A 763 1.79 -23.74 29.21
C THR A 763 1.85 -22.24 28.93
N ILE A 764 1.12 -21.40 29.68
CA ILE A 764 1.13 -19.95 29.52
C ILE A 764 1.73 -19.36 30.78
N LEU A 765 2.98 -18.91 30.68
CA LEU A 765 3.82 -18.48 31.80
C LEU A 765 4.52 -17.16 31.41
N PRO A 766 4.62 -16.17 32.31
CA PRO A 766 5.41 -14.97 32.07
C PRO A 766 6.90 -15.26 32.22
N TYR A 767 7.74 -14.59 31.43
CA TYR A 767 9.20 -14.63 31.62
C TYR A 767 9.60 -13.89 32.90
N ASP A 768 10.59 -14.42 33.63
CA ASP A 768 11.05 -13.86 34.90
C ASP A 768 11.59 -12.43 34.74
N ALA A 769 12.19 -12.11 33.58
CA ALA A 769 12.71 -10.79 33.25
C ALA A 769 11.62 -9.73 33.00
N THR A 770 10.39 -10.13 32.71
CA THR A 770 9.28 -9.21 32.36
C THR A 770 8.01 -9.44 33.17
N ARG A 771 7.97 -10.40 34.10
CA ARG A 771 6.81 -10.65 34.95
C ARG A 771 6.48 -9.43 35.83
N VAL A 772 5.20 -9.23 36.10
CA VAL A 772 4.78 -8.29 37.14
C VAL A 772 5.13 -8.90 38.50
N MET A 773 5.90 -8.17 39.30
CA MET A 773 6.21 -8.53 40.69
C MET A 773 5.19 -7.86 41.61
N LEU A 774 4.58 -8.65 42.50
CA LEU A 774 3.69 -8.16 43.55
C LEU A 774 4.47 -7.94 44.84
N ASP A 775 4.02 -7.00 45.67
CA ASP A 775 4.53 -6.88 47.04
C ASP A 775 4.12 -8.11 47.89
N THR A 776 5.03 -8.54 48.77
CA THR A 776 4.85 -9.67 49.67
C THR A 776 4.55 -9.19 51.09
N ASP A 777 3.27 -9.14 51.43
CA ASP A 777 2.77 -8.84 52.78
C ASP A 777 2.34 -10.11 53.53
N ALA A 778 1.95 -9.96 54.79
CA ALA A 778 1.59 -11.07 55.69
C ALA A 778 0.50 -12.03 55.15
N ASP A 779 -0.39 -11.55 54.27
CA ASP A 779 -1.43 -12.35 53.62
C ASP A 779 -1.03 -12.92 52.25
N ASN A 780 0.07 -12.46 51.63
CA ASN A 780 0.48 -12.86 50.27
C ASN A 780 1.85 -13.55 50.23
N GLN A 781 1.81 -14.89 50.23
CA GLN A 781 3.00 -15.75 50.36
C GLN A 781 3.95 -15.77 49.13
N SER A 782 3.67 -15.04 48.05
CA SER A 782 4.68 -14.82 47.00
C SER A 782 4.37 -13.61 46.10
N ASP A 783 5.45 -13.01 45.60
CA ASP A 783 5.55 -11.90 44.64
C ASP A 783 5.05 -12.20 43.21
N TYR A 784 4.40 -13.34 42.99
CA TYR A 784 4.11 -13.83 41.64
C TYR A 784 2.65 -13.69 41.24
N ILE A 785 2.46 -13.08 40.06
CA ILE A 785 1.22 -13.13 39.28
C ILE A 785 1.55 -13.53 37.82
N ASN A 786 0.65 -14.26 37.17
CA ASN A 786 0.77 -14.60 35.75
C ASN A 786 0.40 -13.39 34.88
N ALA A 787 1.31 -12.41 34.83
CA ALA A 787 1.24 -11.21 34.00
C ALA A 787 2.65 -10.72 33.66
N SER A 788 2.79 -9.99 32.55
CA SER A 788 4.05 -9.36 32.15
C SER A 788 3.88 -7.87 31.94
N LEU A 789 4.89 -7.09 32.32
CA LEU A 789 5.03 -5.68 32.00
C LEU A 789 5.17 -5.52 30.48
N ILE A 790 4.31 -4.71 29.88
CA ILE A 790 4.44 -4.28 28.49
C ILE A 790 5.23 -2.97 28.49
N THR A 791 6.50 -3.03 28.09
CA THR A 791 7.30 -1.82 27.86
C THR A 791 6.90 -1.15 26.55
N THR A 792 7.06 0.18 26.49
CA THR A 792 6.96 0.95 25.25
C THR A 792 7.90 0.35 24.21
N LYS A 793 7.37 -0.21 23.11
CA LYS A 793 8.13 -1.01 22.14
C LYS A 793 9.30 -0.25 21.50
N CYS A 794 9.11 1.04 21.25
CA CYS A 794 10.13 1.98 20.78
C CYS A 794 9.75 3.38 21.27
N ALA A 795 10.74 4.21 21.61
CA ALA A 795 10.50 5.63 21.86
C ALA A 795 10.26 6.37 20.54
N ILE A 796 9.42 7.41 20.55
CA ILE A 796 9.22 8.27 19.38
C ILE A 796 10.44 9.20 19.26
N TYR A 797 11.32 8.91 18.31
CA TYR A 797 12.56 9.66 18.06
C TYR A 797 12.42 10.70 16.92
N TRP A 798 11.19 11.02 16.51
CA TRP A 798 10.90 11.97 15.44
C TRP A 798 9.84 13.01 15.88
N PRO A 799 9.85 14.24 15.33
CA PRO A 799 8.80 15.22 15.59
C PRO A 799 7.43 14.71 15.09
N GLN A 800 6.45 14.62 15.99
CA GLN A 800 5.10 14.14 15.64
C GLN A 800 4.32 15.11 14.73
N THR A 801 4.63 16.41 14.80
CA THR A 801 3.94 17.45 14.03
C THR A 801 4.78 17.86 12.83
N THR A 802 4.21 17.80 11.63
CA THR A 802 4.86 18.25 10.39
C THR A 802 5.28 19.73 10.49
N ARG A 803 6.46 20.07 9.98
CA ARG A 803 7.12 21.39 10.06
C ARG A 803 7.50 21.87 11.47
N VAL A 804 7.25 21.09 12.53
CA VAL A 804 7.85 21.35 13.84
C VAL A 804 9.25 20.74 13.87
N GLN A 805 10.20 21.54 14.38
CA GLN A 805 11.59 21.16 14.52
C GLN A 805 11.86 20.79 15.99
N THR A 806 12.56 19.68 16.23
CA THR A 806 12.86 19.16 17.58
C THR A 806 14.35 18.81 17.68
N SER A 807 14.98 19.23 18.78
CA SER A 807 16.39 18.94 19.06
C SER A 807 16.54 17.65 19.86
N TYR A 808 17.35 16.73 19.35
CA TYR A 808 17.77 15.48 19.98
C TYR A 808 19.26 15.59 20.30
N GLY A 809 19.57 16.19 21.46
CA GLY A 809 20.93 16.58 21.81
C GLY A 809 21.46 17.70 20.90
N LYS A 810 22.55 17.44 20.17
CA LYS A 810 23.14 18.39 19.20
C LYS A 810 22.56 18.28 17.79
N LEU A 811 21.77 17.23 17.51
CA LEU A 811 21.08 17.02 16.25
C LEU A 811 19.72 17.70 16.29
N THR A 812 19.32 18.32 15.19
CA THR A 812 17.97 18.90 15.08
C THR A 812 17.22 18.26 13.91
N VAL A 813 16.01 17.77 14.17
CA VAL A 813 15.19 17.01 13.23
C VAL A 813 13.89 17.76 12.95
N ALA A 814 13.49 17.89 11.69
CA ALA A 814 12.21 18.46 11.30
C ALA A 814 11.47 17.53 10.32
N THR A 815 10.19 17.25 10.57
CA THR A 815 9.36 16.42 9.69
C THR A 815 8.84 17.25 8.50
N LEU A 816 9.29 16.93 7.29
CA LEU A 816 8.91 17.62 6.05
C LEU A 816 7.60 17.07 5.45
N THR A 817 7.50 15.74 5.34
CA THR A 817 6.30 15.01 4.86
C THR A 817 5.99 13.83 5.78
N CYS A 818 4.73 13.40 5.79
CA CYS A 818 4.26 12.22 6.50
C CYS A 818 3.06 11.65 5.74
N ASP A 819 3.29 10.57 5.01
CA ASP A 819 2.36 9.94 4.09
C ASP A 819 1.94 8.59 4.68
N VAL A 820 0.67 8.47 5.10
CA VAL A 820 0.13 7.31 5.82
C VAL A 820 -0.66 6.42 4.85
N TYR A 821 -0.36 5.12 4.88
CA TYR A 821 -1.03 4.06 4.12
C TYR A 821 -1.55 3.01 5.11
N ALA A 822 -2.28 1.99 4.64
CA ALA A 822 -2.74 0.92 5.52
C ALA A 822 -1.57 0.15 6.17
N ASP A 823 -0.64 -0.33 5.35
CA ASP A 823 0.43 -1.22 5.80
C ASP A 823 1.69 -0.53 6.33
N TYR A 824 1.85 0.76 6.04
CA TYR A 824 3.05 1.52 6.40
C TYR A 824 2.83 3.03 6.43
N THR A 825 3.77 3.75 7.04
CA THR A 825 3.88 5.21 6.95
C THR A 825 5.26 5.58 6.40
N VAL A 826 5.31 6.50 5.44
CA VAL A 826 6.55 7.09 4.92
C VAL A 826 6.68 8.51 5.48
N ARG A 827 7.87 8.88 5.97
CA ARG A 827 8.16 10.25 6.42
C ARG A 827 9.45 10.74 5.79
N THR A 828 9.50 12.04 5.51
CA THR A 828 10.73 12.70 5.09
C THR A 828 11.19 13.63 6.21
N PHE A 829 12.38 13.42 6.73
CA PHE A 829 12.98 14.26 7.76
C PHE A 829 14.10 15.12 7.19
N LEU A 830 14.24 16.35 7.67
CA LEU A 830 15.45 17.16 7.55
C LEU A 830 16.23 17.04 8.86
N LEU A 831 17.42 16.47 8.81
CA LEU A 831 18.38 16.43 9.91
C LEU A 831 19.38 17.57 9.71
N SER A 832 19.69 18.30 10.77
CA SER A 832 20.70 19.37 10.78
C SER A 832 21.69 19.15 11.92
N TYR A 833 22.98 19.32 11.64
CA TYR A 833 24.07 19.23 12.61
C TYR A 833 25.20 20.18 12.22
N GLN A 834 25.60 21.07 13.15
CA GLN A 834 26.72 22.01 12.98
C GLN A 834 26.71 22.84 11.67
N GLY A 835 25.54 23.10 11.09
CA GLY A 835 25.37 23.85 9.84
C GLY A 835 25.22 22.98 8.58
N GLU A 836 25.61 21.71 8.63
CA GLU A 836 25.25 20.74 7.60
C GLU A 836 23.79 20.30 7.75
N SER A 837 23.18 19.84 6.66
CA SER A 837 21.86 19.21 6.70
C SER A 837 21.72 18.07 5.69
N ARG A 838 20.96 17.04 6.06
CA ARG A 838 20.69 15.86 5.24
C ARG A 838 19.21 15.51 5.29
N THR A 839 18.65 15.11 4.16
CA THR A 839 17.29 14.58 4.09
C THR A 839 17.33 13.08 4.34
N ILE A 840 16.46 12.57 5.21
CA ILE A 840 16.33 11.14 5.53
C ILE A 840 14.90 10.71 5.26
N THR A 841 14.72 9.67 4.44
CA THR A 841 13.43 9.00 4.27
C THR A 841 13.29 7.90 5.34
N HIS A 842 12.15 7.86 6.00
CA HIS A 842 11.83 6.96 7.10
C HIS A 842 10.61 6.12 6.74
N PHE A 843 10.80 4.80 6.75
CA PHE A 843 9.76 3.84 6.42
C PHE A 843 9.35 3.08 7.69
N GLN A 844 8.09 3.22 8.11
CA GLN A 844 7.53 2.52 9.26
C GLN A 844 6.51 1.50 8.75
N PHE A 845 6.82 0.21 8.79
CA PHE A 845 5.83 -0.85 8.55
C PHE A 845 4.90 -0.96 9.77
N THR A 846 3.59 -0.91 9.56
CA THR A 846 2.56 -0.85 10.61
C THR A 846 1.70 -2.11 10.71
N SER A 847 1.61 -2.92 9.65
CA SER A 847 0.82 -4.18 9.63
C SER A 847 1.52 -5.40 10.24
N TRP A 848 2.56 -5.22 11.05
CA TRP A 848 3.12 -6.33 11.83
C TRP A 848 2.41 -6.45 13.19
N PRO A 849 1.68 -7.54 13.47
CA PRO A 849 0.93 -7.68 14.73
C PRO A 849 1.86 -7.82 15.94
N ASP A 850 1.41 -7.34 17.10
CA ASP A 850 2.12 -7.44 18.39
C ASP A 850 2.50 -8.89 18.80
N LYS A 851 1.79 -9.89 18.25
CA LYS A 851 2.04 -11.31 18.45
C LYS A 851 1.98 -12.05 17.12
N GLY A 852 3.04 -12.80 16.83
CA GLY A 852 3.16 -13.60 15.61
C GLY A 852 3.70 -12.82 14.42
N VAL A 853 3.10 -13.06 13.25
CA VAL A 853 3.52 -12.56 11.93
C VAL A 853 2.30 -12.04 11.17
N PRO A 854 2.49 -11.18 10.14
CA PRO A 854 1.41 -10.76 9.25
C PRO A 854 0.64 -11.94 8.68
N THR A 855 -0.67 -11.78 8.47
CA THR A 855 -1.55 -12.81 7.88
C THR A 855 -1.32 -12.99 6.38
N SER A 856 -0.70 -12.01 5.73
CA SER A 856 -0.30 -12.02 4.32
C SER A 856 1.16 -11.58 4.18
N THR A 857 1.88 -12.19 3.25
CA THR A 857 3.25 -11.85 2.87
C THR A 857 3.31 -10.59 2.00
N TYR A 858 2.24 -10.31 1.26
CA TYR A 858 2.17 -9.26 0.24
C TYR A 858 2.49 -7.85 0.77
N PRO A 859 1.94 -7.39 1.93
CA PRO A 859 2.31 -6.11 2.52
C PRO A 859 3.82 -5.91 2.71
N LEU A 860 4.54 -6.93 3.19
CA LEU A 860 5.98 -6.82 3.44
C LEU A 860 6.77 -6.86 2.13
N LEU A 861 6.32 -7.63 1.14
CA LEU A 861 6.91 -7.64 -0.21
C LEU A 861 6.71 -6.31 -0.94
N ALA A 862 5.54 -5.68 -0.82
CA ALA A 862 5.26 -4.35 -1.33
C ALA A 862 6.12 -3.28 -0.61
N PHE A 863 6.19 -3.35 0.72
CA PHE A 863 7.02 -2.46 1.54
C PHE A 863 8.51 -2.57 1.18
N ARG A 864 9.04 -3.78 0.97
CA ARG A 864 10.42 -3.99 0.46
C ARG A 864 10.64 -3.29 -0.88
N ARG A 865 9.75 -3.50 -1.86
CA ARG A 865 9.83 -2.87 -3.19
C ARG A 865 9.85 -1.34 -3.09
N LEU A 866 9.06 -0.78 -2.16
CA LEU A 866 9.05 0.65 -1.86
C LEU A 866 10.37 1.12 -1.23
N VAL A 867 10.89 0.45 -0.20
CA VAL A 867 12.18 0.83 0.43
C VAL A 867 13.29 0.87 -0.62
N ARG A 868 13.35 -0.13 -1.50
CA ARG A 868 14.37 -0.20 -2.57
C ARG A 868 14.16 0.80 -3.72
N SER A 869 12.98 1.39 -3.89
CA SER A 869 12.82 2.48 -4.87
C SER A 869 13.43 3.81 -4.41
N PHE A 870 13.91 3.88 -3.17
CA PHE A 870 14.66 5.02 -2.61
C PHE A 870 16.13 4.69 -2.29
N ASP A 871 16.56 3.45 -2.57
CA ASP A 871 17.93 2.99 -2.36
C ASP A 871 18.83 3.48 -3.51
N ASP A 872 19.50 4.60 -3.30
CA ASP A 872 20.63 5.02 -4.13
C ASP A 872 21.93 4.45 -3.53
N ARG A 873 22.61 3.59 -4.30
CA ARG A 873 23.91 2.98 -3.95
C ARG A 873 25.03 4.00 -3.67
N SER A 874 24.79 5.30 -3.86
CA SER A 874 25.67 6.39 -3.42
C SER A 874 25.54 6.76 -1.93
N THR A 875 24.56 6.20 -1.21
CA THR A 875 24.24 6.57 0.18
C THR A 875 24.80 5.59 1.23
N GLY A 876 24.78 6.01 2.51
CA GLY A 876 25.24 5.18 3.63
C GLY A 876 24.28 4.02 3.96
N PRO A 877 24.67 3.10 4.86
CA PRO A 877 23.92 1.87 5.12
C PRO A 877 22.50 2.13 5.64
N THR A 878 21.53 1.41 5.09
CA THR A 878 20.12 1.45 5.51
C THR A 878 19.95 0.98 6.96
N ILE A 879 19.38 1.84 7.80
CA ILE A 879 19.11 1.52 9.21
C ILE A 879 17.76 0.80 9.32
N VAL A 880 17.80 -0.47 9.76
CA VAL A 880 16.59 -1.27 10.05
C VAL A 880 16.53 -1.56 11.54
N HIS A 881 15.39 -1.29 12.18
CA HIS A 881 15.17 -1.62 13.59
C HIS A 881 13.72 -2.02 13.88
N CYS A 882 13.49 -2.62 15.05
CA CYS A 882 12.16 -2.86 15.61
C CYS A 882 12.19 -2.46 17.09
N SER A 883 11.80 -3.37 18.01
CA SER A 883 11.97 -3.19 19.46
C SER A 883 13.35 -3.67 19.94
N GLY A 884 13.64 -4.98 19.86
CA GLY A 884 14.98 -5.52 20.16
C GLY A 884 15.99 -5.46 18.99
N GLY A 885 15.51 -5.16 17.78
CA GLY A 885 16.32 -5.19 16.57
C GLY A 885 16.82 -6.60 16.20
N ILE A 886 16.01 -7.64 16.46
CA ILE A 886 16.37 -9.06 16.21
C ILE A 886 15.31 -9.84 15.43
N GLY A 887 14.04 -9.83 15.88
CA GLY A 887 12.95 -10.58 15.25
C GLY A 887 12.53 -10.01 13.89
N GLN A 888 11.62 -9.04 13.89
CA GLN A 888 11.10 -8.39 12.67
C GLN A 888 12.23 -7.83 11.78
N THR A 889 13.27 -7.26 12.42
CA THR A 889 14.48 -6.76 11.75
C THR A 889 15.24 -7.87 11.02
N GLY A 890 15.49 -9.01 11.68
CA GLY A 890 16.15 -10.15 11.06
C GLY A 890 15.33 -10.76 9.93
N THR A 891 14.00 -10.85 10.09
CA THR A 891 13.12 -11.33 9.01
C THR A 891 13.14 -10.41 7.79
N PHE A 892 13.11 -9.08 7.98
CA PHE A 892 13.17 -8.13 6.85
C PHE A 892 14.51 -8.19 6.12
N ILE A 893 15.64 -8.20 6.85
CA ILE A 893 16.98 -8.29 6.26
C ILE A 893 17.14 -9.61 5.50
N ALA A 894 16.75 -10.73 6.11
CA ALA A 894 16.81 -12.04 5.46
C ALA A 894 15.94 -12.11 4.20
N LEU A 895 14.70 -11.59 4.25
CA LEU A 895 13.82 -11.54 3.09
C LEU A 895 14.42 -10.67 1.98
N ASP A 896 15.00 -9.51 2.32
CA ASP A 896 15.57 -8.61 1.33
C ASP A 896 16.78 -9.22 0.60
N SER A 897 17.70 -9.84 1.34
CA SER A 897 18.90 -10.46 0.77
C SER A 897 18.60 -11.76 0.01
N LEU A 898 17.75 -12.64 0.56
CA LEU A 898 17.44 -13.93 -0.05
C LEU A 898 16.54 -13.81 -1.29
N LEU A 899 15.76 -12.74 -1.42
CA LEU A 899 15.06 -12.44 -2.68
C LEU A 899 16.02 -12.04 -3.80
N ASP A 900 17.09 -11.29 -3.50
CA ASP A 900 18.11 -10.97 -4.50
C ASP A 900 18.91 -12.23 -4.88
N GLN A 901 19.29 -13.05 -3.90
CA GLN A 901 19.96 -14.34 -4.14
C GLN A 901 19.11 -15.24 -5.04
N GLY A 902 17.83 -15.44 -4.70
CA GLY A 902 16.91 -16.28 -5.47
C GLY A 902 16.68 -15.78 -6.90
N GLN A 903 16.77 -14.46 -7.14
CA GLN A 903 16.64 -13.86 -8.47
C GLN A 903 17.93 -13.93 -9.30
N ALA A 904 19.10 -13.82 -8.66
CA ALA A 904 20.40 -13.86 -9.35
C ALA A 904 20.89 -15.29 -9.59
N ASP A 905 20.84 -16.14 -8.57
CA ASP A 905 21.48 -17.46 -8.54
C ASP A 905 20.49 -18.61 -8.84
N GLY A 906 19.18 -18.33 -8.89
CA GLY A 906 18.13 -19.34 -9.06
C GLY A 906 17.90 -20.24 -7.85
N GLN A 907 18.50 -19.91 -6.70
CA GLN A 907 18.52 -20.71 -5.47
C GLN A 907 18.57 -19.82 -4.22
N VAL A 908 18.12 -20.36 -3.07
CA VAL A 908 18.12 -19.67 -1.78
C VAL A 908 18.68 -20.57 -0.67
N ASP A 909 19.45 -20.00 0.27
CA ASP A 909 19.95 -20.71 1.46
C ASP A 909 19.47 -20.05 2.76
N VAL A 910 18.20 -20.29 3.09
CA VAL A 910 17.53 -19.64 4.24
C VAL A 910 18.18 -20.03 5.57
N PHE A 911 18.67 -21.27 5.70
CA PHE A 911 19.24 -21.78 6.95
C PHE A 911 20.63 -21.22 7.24
N ASN A 912 21.55 -21.25 6.27
CA ASN A 912 22.90 -20.72 6.49
C ASN A 912 22.88 -19.19 6.57
N PHE A 913 22.01 -18.50 5.82
CA PHE A 913 21.85 -17.06 5.94
C PHE A 913 21.33 -16.65 7.33
N ALA A 914 20.31 -17.34 7.85
CA ALA A 914 19.82 -17.11 9.21
C ALA A 914 20.88 -17.44 10.28
N SER A 915 21.68 -18.47 10.06
CA SER A 915 22.81 -18.83 10.94
C SER A 915 23.89 -17.75 10.94
N HIS A 916 24.23 -17.18 9.78
CA HIS A 916 25.18 -16.08 9.65
C HIS A 916 24.67 -14.81 10.33
N LEU A 917 23.39 -14.43 10.14
CA LEU A 917 22.79 -13.31 10.87
C LEU A 917 22.90 -13.49 12.40
N ARG A 918 22.78 -14.72 12.91
CA ARG A 918 22.92 -15.02 14.34
C ARG A 918 24.35 -14.96 14.86
N ALA A 919 25.35 -15.19 14.00
CA ALA A 919 26.76 -14.99 14.34
C ALA A 919 27.10 -13.50 14.48
N GLU A 920 26.53 -12.64 13.64
CA GLU A 920 26.70 -11.18 13.71
C GLU A 920 25.88 -10.53 14.84
N ARG A 921 24.67 -11.05 15.12
CA ARG A 921 23.78 -10.53 16.17
C ARG A 921 22.91 -11.64 16.74
N MET A 922 22.96 -11.84 18.05
CA MET A 922 22.24 -12.92 18.73
C MET A 922 20.73 -12.95 18.41
N ASP A 923 20.18 -14.16 18.32
CA ASP A 923 18.75 -14.45 18.17
C ASP A 923 18.02 -13.72 17.01
N MET A 924 18.75 -13.31 15.96
CA MET A 924 18.16 -12.84 14.70
C MET A 924 17.17 -13.88 14.16
N ILE A 925 15.99 -13.41 13.74
CA ILE A 925 14.78 -14.23 13.51
C ILE A 925 14.40 -14.97 14.82
N GLU A 926 13.74 -14.22 15.69
CA GLU A 926 13.49 -14.50 17.12
C GLU A 926 12.48 -15.63 17.36
N THR A 927 11.56 -15.88 16.41
CA THR A 927 10.52 -16.91 16.57
C THR A 927 10.44 -17.88 15.38
N GLN A 928 9.91 -19.08 15.64
CA GLN A 928 9.62 -20.04 14.57
C GLN A 928 8.64 -19.46 13.55
N ASP A 929 7.58 -18.78 13.99
CA ASP A 929 6.59 -18.17 13.10
C ASP A 929 7.23 -17.18 12.12
N GLN A 930 8.20 -16.38 12.59
CA GLN A 930 9.00 -15.47 11.74
C GLN A 930 9.84 -16.22 10.70
N TYR A 931 10.38 -17.38 11.06
CA TYR A 931 11.17 -18.23 10.16
C TYR A 931 10.29 -18.91 9.09
N VAL A 932 9.11 -19.40 9.48
CA VAL A 932 8.10 -19.95 8.55
C VAL A 932 7.59 -18.85 7.61
N PHE A 933 7.29 -17.67 8.14
CA PHE A 933 6.85 -16.52 7.34
C PHE A 933 7.90 -16.07 6.30
N LEU A 934 9.20 -16.13 6.64
CA LEU A 934 10.28 -15.88 5.69
C LEU A 934 10.23 -16.83 4.49
N TYR A 935 10.00 -18.12 4.72
CA TYR A 935 9.84 -19.12 3.65
C TYR A 935 8.64 -18.82 2.74
N HIS A 936 7.48 -18.48 3.31
CA HIS A 936 6.31 -18.09 2.50
C HIS A 936 6.56 -16.80 1.71
N ALA A 937 7.14 -15.77 2.34
CA ALA A 937 7.43 -14.51 1.68
C ALA A 937 8.47 -14.66 0.54
N LEU A 938 9.45 -15.55 0.70
CA LEU A 938 10.37 -15.92 -0.38
C LEU A 938 9.66 -16.67 -1.51
N LEU A 939 8.80 -17.65 -1.19
CA LEU A 939 8.01 -18.37 -2.17
C LEU A 939 7.14 -17.41 -2.99
N ASP A 940 6.35 -16.57 -2.33
CA ASP A 940 5.44 -15.63 -2.98
C ASP A 940 6.21 -14.56 -3.77
N GLY A 941 7.33 -14.05 -3.24
CA GLY A 941 8.16 -13.06 -3.90
C GLY A 941 8.87 -13.57 -5.15
N LEU A 942 9.33 -14.82 -5.14
CA LEU A 942 10.02 -15.46 -6.27
C LEU A 942 9.04 -16.02 -7.31
N GLN A 943 7.86 -16.51 -6.89
CA GLN A 943 6.82 -16.98 -7.83
C GLN A 943 6.05 -15.83 -8.50
N SER A 944 5.74 -14.74 -7.77
CA SER A 944 5.02 -13.60 -8.36
C SER A 944 5.91 -12.69 -9.21
N GLY A 945 7.21 -12.58 -8.90
CA GLY A 945 8.14 -11.70 -9.61
C GLY A 945 7.85 -10.20 -9.40
N HIS A 946 8.16 -9.38 -10.41
CA HIS A 946 7.92 -7.93 -10.36
C HIS A 946 6.68 -7.55 -11.19
N LEU A 947 5.52 -7.51 -10.53
CA LEU A 947 4.21 -7.17 -11.12
C LEU A 947 3.75 -5.74 -10.82
N ALA A 948 4.60 -4.93 -10.17
CA ALA A 948 4.36 -3.51 -10.00
C ALA A 948 4.92 -2.77 -11.23
N TYR A 949 4.14 -1.87 -11.81
CA TYR A 949 4.53 -1.11 -13.01
C TYR A 949 4.25 0.38 -12.81
N PRO A 950 5.15 1.28 -13.22
CA PRO A 950 4.84 2.71 -13.29
C PRO A 950 3.58 2.96 -14.12
N VAL A 951 2.74 3.92 -13.71
CA VAL A 951 1.47 4.25 -14.39
C VAL A 951 1.68 4.58 -15.87
N SER A 952 2.81 5.23 -16.21
CA SER A 952 3.23 5.51 -17.59
C SER A 952 3.44 4.26 -18.46
N GLN A 953 3.77 3.12 -17.85
CA GLN A 953 3.99 1.84 -18.53
C GLN A 953 2.75 0.92 -18.47
N TYR A 954 1.83 1.15 -17.52
CA TYR A 954 0.70 0.25 -17.26
C TYR A 954 -0.15 -0.05 -18.50
N LYS A 955 -0.49 0.96 -19.31
CA LYS A 955 -1.27 0.77 -20.55
C LYS A 955 -0.59 -0.20 -21.52
N HIS A 956 0.73 -0.12 -21.67
CA HIS A 956 1.51 -1.00 -22.53
C HIS A 956 1.57 -2.43 -21.96
N VAL A 957 1.83 -2.56 -20.65
CA VAL A 957 1.87 -3.86 -19.98
C VAL A 957 0.50 -4.55 -20.08
N TYR A 958 -0.60 -3.84 -19.82
CA TYR A 958 -1.95 -4.36 -19.97
C TYR A 958 -2.22 -4.88 -21.39
N MET A 959 -1.91 -4.09 -22.43
CA MET A 959 -2.09 -4.54 -23.82
C MET A 959 -1.28 -5.80 -24.14
N ARG A 960 -0.03 -5.90 -23.66
CA ARG A 960 0.79 -7.12 -23.82
C ARG A 960 0.12 -8.33 -23.13
N LEU A 961 -0.36 -8.16 -21.90
CA LEU A 961 -0.99 -9.24 -21.12
C LEU A 961 -2.31 -9.75 -21.75
N CYS A 962 -2.97 -8.92 -22.55
CA CYS A 962 -4.22 -9.26 -23.25
C CYS A 962 -4.05 -9.90 -24.64
N ILE A 963 -2.82 -10.02 -25.18
CA ILE A 963 -2.58 -10.62 -26.51
C ILE A 963 -2.18 -12.09 -26.34
N ASP A 964 -3.14 -13.01 -26.45
CA ASP A 964 -2.89 -14.41 -26.84
C ASP A 964 -4.23 -15.14 -27.15
N ASP A 965 -4.45 -15.49 -28.43
CA ASP A 965 -5.69 -16.14 -28.90
C ASP A 965 -5.63 -17.68 -28.93
N GLU A 966 -4.45 -18.31 -28.75
CA GLU A 966 -4.31 -19.78 -28.87
C GLU A 966 -3.70 -20.50 -27.65
N HIS A 967 -2.84 -19.86 -26.82
CA HIS A 967 -2.09 -20.59 -25.77
C HIS A 967 -2.02 -19.86 -24.40
N MET A 968 -3.17 -19.71 -23.74
CA MET A 968 -3.31 -19.19 -22.37
C MET A 968 -2.48 -17.92 -22.09
N GLY A 969 -2.94 -16.77 -22.58
CA GLY A 969 -2.22 -15.49 -22.46
C GLY A 969 -1.79 -15.12 -21.05
N ASP A 970 -0.77 -14.27 -20.95
CA ASP A 970 -0.06 -13.99 -19.68
C ASP A 970 -0.97 -13.46 -18.56
N LEU A 971 -2.06 -12.75 -18.87
CA LEU A 971 -3.06 -12.37 -17.86
C LEU A 971 -3.74 -13.60 -17.22
N LYS A 972 -4.03 -14.65 -18.00
CA LYS A 972 -4.57 -15.92 -17.50
C LYS A 972 -3.54 -16.66 -16.65
N LYS A 973 -2.25 -16.62 -17.01
CA LYS A 973 -1.16 -17.17 -16.17
C LYS A 973 -1.06 -16.44 -14.83
N GLN A 974 -1.18 -15.10 -14.82
CA GLN A 974 -1.23 -14.32 -13.58
C GLN A 974 -2.46 -14.67 -12.73
N PHE A 975 -3.64 -14.83 -13.34
CA PHE A 975 -4.84 -15.27 -12.62
C PHE A 975 -4.70 -16.69 -12.04
N GLN A 976 -4.15 -17.63 -12.82
CA GLN A 976 -3.86 -19.00 -12.38
C GLN A 976 -2.84 -19.02 -11.22
N MET A 977 -1.85 -18.11 -11.22
CA MET A 977 -0.93 -17.95 -10.09
C MET A 977 -1.70 -17.63 -8.79
N LEU A 978 -2.67 -16.71 -8.83
CA LEU A 978 -3.54 -16.43 -7.66
C LEU A 978 -4.31 -17.67 -7.19
N GLU A 979 -4.68 -18.57 -8.09
CA GLU A 979 -5.32 -19.84 -7.70
C GLU A 979 -4.36 -20.79 -6.98
N THR A 980 -3.06 -20.77 -7.31
CA THR A 980 -2.03 -21.54 -6.58
C THR A 980 -1.69 -20.95 -5.20
N LEU A 981 -2.01 -19.68 -4.98
CA LEU A 981 -1.83 -18.94 -3.72
C LEU A 981 -3.08 -18.94 -2.83
N LYS A 982 -4.14 -19.66 -3.19
CA LYS A 982 -5.36 -19.79 -2.36
C LYS A 982 -4.99 -20.37 -0.98
N PRO A 983 -5.48 -19.78 0.13
CA PRO A 983 -5.24 -20.31 1.47
C PRO A 983 -5.69 -21.77 1.61
N ALA A 984 -5.04 -22.50 2.52
CA ALA A 984 -5.52 -23.82 2.92
C ALA A 984 -6.94 -23.75 3.48
N GLN A 985 -7.70 -24.84 3.31
CA GLN A 985 -9.08 -24.95 3.81
C GLN A 985 -9.17 -24.57 5.29
N PRO A 986 -10.16 -23.76 5.71
CA PRO A 986 -10.30 -23.32 7.09
C PRO A 986 -10.48 -24.53 8.02
N PRO A 987 -9.92 -24.48 9.25
CA PRO A 987 -9.89 -25.64 10.12
C PRO A 987 -11.31 -26.02 10.58
N PRO A 988 -11.59 -27.31 10.86
CA PRO A 988 -12.95 -27.78 11.18
C PRO A 988 -13.62 -27.12 12.41
N ASN A 989 -12.84 -26.46 13.26
CA ASN A 989 -13.28 -25.75 14.46
C ASN A 989 -13.45 -24.22 14.26
N CYS A 990 -13.31 -23.71 13.02
CA CYS A 990 -13.54 -22.31 12.69
C CYS A 990 -14.94 -21.83 13.11
N ALA A 991 -15.10 -20.59 13.56
CA ALA A 991 -16.40 -20.06 13.99
C ALA A 991 -17.49 -20.19 12.92
N ALA A 992 -17.13 -20.06 11.63
CA ALA A 992 -18.04 -20.21 10.49
C ALA A 992 -18.67 -21.61 10.37
N LEU A 993 -17.95 -22.66 10.82
CA LEU A 993 -18.36 -24.06 10.74
C LEU A 993 -19.01 -24.57 12.05
N MET A 994 -19.13 -23.73 13.07
CA MET A 994 -19.82 -24.10 14.30
C MET A 994 -21.32 -24.33 14.04
N LYS A 995 -21.93 -25.33 14.70
CA LYS A 995 -23.34 -25.73 14.50
C LYS A 995 -24.37 -24.58 14.56
N ALA A 996 -24.10 -23.52 15.34
CA ALA A 996 -24.96 -22.34 15.45
C ALA A 996 -24.79 -21.30 14.32
N ASN A 997 -23.78 -21.48 13.46
CA ASN A 997 -23.36 -20.52 12.44
C ASN A 997 -23.38 -21.09 11.01
N ILE A 998 -23.34 -22.43 10.82
CA ILE A 998 -23.38 -23.08 9.49
C ILE A 998 -24.49 -22.51 8.60
N THR A 999 -25.71 -22.35 9.14
CA THR A 999 -26.89 -21.85 8.40
C THR A 999 -26.87 -20.34 8.11
N LYS A 1000 -25.86 -19.60 8.60
CA LYS A 1000 -25.68 -18.17 8.33
C LYS A 1000 -24.84 -17.90 7.08
N ASN A 1001 -24.22 -18.93 6.49
CA ASN A 1001 -23.38 -18.82 5.32
C ASN A 1001 -24.22 -19.14 4.07
N ARG A 1002 -24.20 -18.27 3.05
CA ARG A 1002 -24.88 -18.50 1.77
C ARG A 1002 -24.21 -19.61 0.96
N SER A 1003 -22.88 -19.71 1.05
CA SER A 1003 -22.08 -20.85 0.58
C SER A 1003 -21.13 -21.31 1.68
N LEU A 1004 -20.89 -22.62 1.78
CA LEU A 1004 -19.88 -23.18 2.69
C LEU A 1004 -18.47 -23.18 2.08
N ASP A 1005 -18.35 -22.97 0.77
CA ASP A 1005 -17.07 -22.78 0.07
C ASP A 1005 -16.52 -21.35 0.25
N ILE A 1006 -17.37 -20.41 0.71
CA ILE A 1006 -17.05 -18.98 0.88
C ILE A 1006 -17.34 -18.58 2.33
N ILE A 1007 -16.39 -18.84 3.21
CA ILE A 1007 -16.48 -18.55 4.65
C ILE A 1007 -15.23 -17.80 5.16
N PRO A 1008 -15.37 -16.93 6.18
CA PRO A 1008 -14.28 -16.08 6.64
C PRO A 1008 -13.37 -16.84 7.60
N GLY A 1009 -12.08 -16.49 7.59
CA GLY A 1009 -11.13 -16.98 8.59
C GLY A 1009 -11.32 -16.28 9.95
N ASP A 1010 -11.15 -17.02 11.05
CA ASP A 1010 -11.34 -16.49 12.41
C ASP A 1010 -10.47 -15.27 12.76
N LYS A 1011 -9.34 -15.07 12.06
CA LYS A 1011 -8.44 -13.92 12.29
C LYS A 1011 -8.93 -12.61 11.66
N THR A 1012 -9.77 -12.66 10.64
CA THR A 1012 -10.14 -11.51 9.80
C THR A 1012 -11.64 -11.23 9.78
N ARG A 1013 -12.45 -12.05 10.44
CA ARG A 1013 -13.88 -11.84 10.62
C ARG A 1013 -14.18 -10.71 11.64
N PRO A 1014 -15.30 -9.98 11.48
CA PRO A 1014 -15.85 -9.16 12.57
C PRO A 1014 -16.40 -10.02 13.71
N ILE A 1015 -16.49 -9.40 14.90
CA ILE A 1015 -17.02 -9.98 16.13
C ILE A 1015 -18.17 -9.08 16.61
N LEU A 1016 -19.40 -9.55 16.48
CA LEU A 1016 -20.59 -8.77 16.84
C LEU A 1016 -20.73 -8.64 18.37
N SER A 1017 -20.55 -7.42 18.86
CA SER A 1017 -20.52 -7.03 20.27
C SER A 1017 -21.89 -6.64 20.83
N THR A 1018 -22.76 -6.01 20.02
CA THR A 1018 -24.14 -5.70 20.43
C THR A 1018 -24.91 -7.00 20.62
N LYS A 1019 -25.47 -7.20 21.82
CA LYS A 1019 -26.22 -8.42 22.16
C LYS A 1019 -27.62 -8.40 21.56
N SER A 1020 -28.04 -9.52 20.97
CA SER A 1020 -29.41 -9.72 20.49
C SER A 1020 -29.88 -11.15 20.86
N PRO A 1021 -31.14 -11.36 21.30
CA PRO A 1021 -31.60 -12.67 21.74
C PRO A 1021 -31.47 -13.75 20.67
N GLY A 1022 -30.95 -14.93 21.04
CA GLY A 1022 -30.78 -16.05 20.12
C GLY A 1022 -29.67 -15.88 19.07
N ARG A 1023 -28.84 -14.83 19.16
CA ARG A 1023 -27.78 -14.53 18.18
C ARG A 1023 -26.37 -14.75 18.73
N SER A 1024 -25.50 -15.30 17.88
CA SER A 1024 -24.05 -15.42 18.11
C SER A 1024 -23.30 -14.12 17.82
N ASP A 1025 -21.98 -14.12 18.02
CA ASP A 1025 -21.05 -13.06 17.64
C ASP A 1025 -20.66 -13.10 16.14
N TYR A 1026 -21.19 -14.07 15.38
CA TYR A 1026 -20.77 -14.38 14.02
C TYR A 1026 -21.73 -13.87 12.94
N ILE A 1027 -21.14 -13.34 11.87
CA ILE A 1027 -21.71 -13.07 10.55
C ILE A 1027 -20.66 -13.44 9.49
N ASN A 1028 -21.08 -13.89 8.30
CA ASN A 1028 -20.17 -14.16 7.18
C ASN A 1028 -19.69 -12.85 6.56
N ALA A 1029 -18.58 -12.33 7.08
CA ALA A 1029 -17.95 -11.11 6.62
C ALA A 1029 -16.45 -11.09 6.94
N VAL A 1030 -15.69 -10.23 6.28
CA VAL A 1030 -14.24 -10.10 6.44
C VAL A 1030 -13.78 -8.64 6.30
N PHE A 1031 -12.82 -8.23 7.12
CA PHE A 1031 -12.12 -6.95 6.96
C PHE A 1031 -11.09 -7.02 5.84
N ILE A 1032 -11.01 -5.95 5.05
CA ILE A 1032 -10.02 -5.78 3.99
C ILE A 1032 -9.46 -4.36 4.06
N ASP A 1033 -8.14 -4.26 4.02
CA ASP A 1033 -7.44 -2.98 3.97
C ASP A 1033 -7.70 -2.23 2.67
N SER A 1034 -7.83 -0.91 2.76
CA SER A 1034 -7.81 -0.03 1.59
C SER A 1034 -6.39 0.45 1.31
N PHE A 1035 -6.17 1.22 0.24
CA PHE A 1035 -4.86 1.80 -0.03
C PHE A 1035 -4.35 2.75 1.08
N GLY A 1036 -5.25 3.56 1.67
CA GLY A 1036 -4.89 4.62 2.62
C GLY A 1036 -5.27 4.36 4.08
N LYS A 1037 -6.09 3.34 4.35
CA LYS A 1037 -6.68 3.07 5.67
C LYS A 1037 -6.77 1.56 5.93
N PRO A 1038 -6.25 1.05 7.07
CA PRO A 1038 -6.45 -0.34 7.48
C PRO A 1038 -7.90 -0.57 7.90
N ASP A 1039 -8.40 -1.80 7.73
CA ASP A 1039 -9.84 -2.12 7.86
C ASP A 1039 -10.71 -1.11 7.08
N GLY A 1040 -10.28 -0.75 5.86
CA GLY A 1040 -10.97 0.27 5.05
C GLY A 1040 -12.32 -0.22 4.50
N TYR A 1041 -12.38 -1.50 4.17
CA TYR A 1041 -13.56 -2.18 3.63
C TYR A 1041 -13.99 -3.35 4.51
N LEU A 1042 -15.29 -3.66 4.43
CA LEU A 1042 -15.89 -4.82 5.05
C LEU A 1042 -16.69 -5.57 3.99
N LEU A 1043 -16.17 -6.71 3.54
CA LEU A 1043 -16.84 -7.54 2.54
C LEU A 1043 -17.80 -8.49 3.25
N THR A 1044 -19.04 -8.58 2.77
CA THR A 1044 -20.07 -9.48 3.32
C THR A 1044 -20.98 -10.00 2.20
N GLN A 1045 -21.45 -11.23 2.34
CA GLN A 1045 -22.55 -11.74 1.51
C GLN A 1045 -23.80 -10.86 1.65
N MET A 1046 -24.67 -10.87 0.63
CA MET A 1046 -26.05 -10.37 0.72
C MET A 1046 -26.75 -11.02 1.93
N PRO A 1047 -27.36 -10.25 2.85
CA PRO A 1047 -27.98 -10.80 4.05
C PRO A 1047 -29.09 -11.81 3.72
N LEU A 1048 -28.92 -13.05 4.20
CA LEU A 1048 -29.99 -14.04 4.22
C LEU A 1048 -31.13 -13.56 5.16
N PRO A 1049 -32.39 -13.99 4.97
CA PRO A 1049 -33.52 -13.59 5.82
C PRO A 1049 -33.23 -13.75 7.33
N ASP A 1050 -32.63 -14.89 7.71
CA ASP A 1050 -32.25 -15.13 9.10
C ASP A 1050 -31.11 -14.23 9.58
N THR A 1051 -30.26 -13.68 8.71
CA THR A 1051 -29.07 -12.89 9.09
C THR A 1051 -29.27 -11.36 9.08
N VAL A 1052 -30.42 -10.85 8.66
CA VAL A 1052 -30.71 -9.39 8.60
C VAL A 1052 -30.47 -8.68 9.95
N VAL A 1053 -30.81 -9.33 11.06
CA VAL A 1053 -30.54 -8.81 12.42
C VAL A 1053 -29.03 -8.70 12.70
N ASP A 1054 -28.26 -9.69 12.23
CA ASP A 1054 -26.81 -9.74 12.42
C ASP A 1054 -26.10 -8.72 11.51
N PHE A 1055 -26.66 -8.44 10.32
CA PHE A 1055 -26.19 -7.37 9.43
C PHE A 1055 -26.38 -5.97 10.04
N TRP A 1056 -27.56 -5.65 10.60
CA TRP A 1056 -27.73 -4.34 11.25
C TRP A 1056 -26.93 -4.19 12.55
N ARG A 1057 -26.58 -5.30 13.23
CA ARG A 1057 -25.59 -5.31 14.32
C ARG A 1057 -24.19 -4.95 13.81
N LEU A 1058 -23.77 -5.54 12.69
CA LEU A 1058 -22.48 -5.28 12.04
C LEU A 1058 -22.31 -3.79 11.69
N VAL A 1059 -23.29 -3.23 10.97
CA VAL A 1059 -23.31 -1.81 10.55
C VAL A 1059 -23.15 -0.86 11.76
N PHE A 1060 -23.87 -1.14 12.85
CA PHE A 1060 -23.85 -0.29 14.05
C PHE A 1060 -22.57 -0.45 14.87
N ASP A 1061 -22.11 -1.68 15.10
CA ASP A 1061 -20.96 -1.97 15.97
C ASP A 1061 -19.65 -1.38 15.42
N TYR A 1062 -19.49 -1.39 14.10
CA TYR A 1062 -18.32 -0.86 13.40
C TYR A 1062 -18.54 0.55 12.81
N LYS A 1063 -19.69 1.18 13.10
CA LYS A 1063 -20.06 2.53 12.63
C LYS A 1063 -19.94 2.71 11.11
N CYS A 1064 -20.33 1.70 10.34
CA CYS A 1064 -20.23 1.74 8.89
C CYS A 1064 -21.14 2.85 8.35
N ALA A 1065 -20.56 3.83 7.65
CA ALA A 1065 -21.30 4.97 7.10
C ALA A 1065 -21.83 4.68 5.68
N THR A 1066 -21.20 3.76 4.97
CA THR A 1066 -21.51 3.44 3.57
C THR A 1066 -21.77 1.95 3.39
N ILE A 1067 -22.75 1.63 2.55
CA ILE A 1067 -23.03 0.30 2.04
C ILE A 1067 -23.05 0.38 0.51
N ILE A 1068 -22.31 -0.50 -0.16
CA ILE A 1068 -22.26 -0.62 -1.62
C ILE A 1068 -22.85 -1.98 -1.97
N LEU A 1069 -23.96 -1.96 -2.69
CA LEU A 1069 -24.67 -3.14 -3.16
C LEU A 1069 -24.50 -3.23 -4.68
N LEU A 1070 -23.76 -4.25 -5.15
CA LEU A 1070 -23.35 -4.35 -6.55
C LEU A 1070 -24.38 -5.02 -7.48
N GLU A 1071 -25.52 -5.45 -6.94
CA GLU A 1071 -26.50 -6.30 -7.63
C GLU A 1071 -27.96 -5.87 -7.38
N GLU A 1072 -28.86 -6.32 -8.25
CA GLU A 1072 -30.31 -6.24 -8.05
C GLU A 1072 -30.80 -7.28 -7.03
N VAL A 1073 -31.83 -6.91 -6.26
CA VAL A 1073 -32.50 -7.81 -5.31
C VAL A 1073 -33.64 -8.51 -6.03
N ASP A 1074 -33.49 -9.81 -6.28
CA ASP A 1074 -34.54 -10.61 -6.93
C ASP A 1074 -35.63 -10.99 -5.94
N ALA A 1075 -36.86 -11.14 -6.46
CA ALA A 1075 -38.01 -11.56 -5.66
C ALA A 1075 -37.98 -13.04 -5.23
N GLU A 1076 -37.04 -13.85 -5.74
CA GLU A 1076 -36.92 -15.28 -5.45
C GLU A 1076 -35.68 -15.59 -4.58
N GLY A 1077 -35.80 -15.32 -3.28
CA GLY A 1077 -34.87 -15.81 -2.25
C GLY A 1077 -34.16 -14.71 -1.44
N ASP A 1078 -34.01 -13.52 -2.01
CA ASP A 1078 -33.49 -12.35 -1.30
C ASP A 1078 -34.63 -11.44 -0.83
N THR A 1079 -34.45 -10.79 0.31
CA THR A 1079 -35.46 -9.88 0.88
C THR A 1079 -34.79 -8.54 1.18
N PRO A 1080 -35.37 -7.39 0.77
CA PRO A 1080 -34.87 -6.08 1.15
C PRO A 1080 -34.69 -5.99 2.67
N TYR A 1081 -33.45 -5.75 3.11
CA TYR A 1081 -33.11 -5.62 4.52
C TYR A 1081 -33.39 -4.21 5.08
N TRP A 1082 -34.04 -3.34 4.28
CA TRP A 1082 -34.40 -1.97 4.59
C TRP A 1082 -35.92 -1.75 4.44
N PRO A 1083 -36.52 -0.83 5.22
CA PRO A 1083 -37.94 -0.49 5.11
C PRO A 1083 -38.23 0.40 3.88
N GLY A 1084 -39.50 0.60 3.55
CA GLY A 1084 -39.93 1.58 2.53
C GLY A 1084 -39.67 3.03 2.95
N VAL A 1085 -39.80 3.97 2.01
CA VAL A 1085 -39.53 5.41 2.24
C VAL A 1085 -40.43 5.97 3.35
N ASP A 1086 -39.84 6.73 4.27
CA ASP A 1086 -40.45 7.26 5.51
C ASP A 1086 -40.98 6.17 6.48
N GLN A 1087 -40.72 4.89 6.21
CA GLN A 1087 -41.08 3.79 7.10
C GLN A 1087 -39.93 3.41 8.03
N GLN A 1088 -40.30 2.84 9.17
CA GLN A 1088 -39.39 2.32 10.18
C GLN A 1088 -39.67 0.83 10.42
N GLN A 1089 -38.62 0.01 10.48
CA GLN A 1089 -38.70 -1.41 10.78
C GLN A 1089 -37.70 -1.79 11.87
N THR A 1090 -38.08 -2.73 12.74
CA THR A 1090 -37.22 -3.20 13.83
C THR A 1090 -36.74 -4.62 13.53
N TYR A 1091 -35.42 -4.78 13.54
CA TYR A 1091 -34.71 -6.02 13.30
C TYR A 1091 -34.00 -6.44 14.60
N GLY A 1092 -34.69 -7.24 15.42
CA GLY A 1092 -34.19 -7.68 16.73
C GLY A 1092 -34.02 -6.51 17.70
N SER A 1093 -32.77 -6.10 17.94
CA SER A 1093 -32.41 -4.99 18.85
C SER A 1093 -32.12 -3.66 18.14
N MET A 1094 -32.19 -3.66 16.80
CA MET A 1094 -31.92 -2.49 15.95
C MET A 1094 -33.20 -2.00 15.30
N THR A 1095 -33.37 -0.70 15.24
CA THR A 1095 -34.48 -0.05 14.56
C THR A 1095 -33.91 0.83 13.44
N VAL A 1096 -34.43 0.63 12.23
CA VAL A 1096 -33.93 1.20 10.97
C VAL A 1096 -35.05 2.00 10.32
N THR A 1097 -34.74 3.20 9.84
CA THR A 1097 -35.65 4.08 9.09
C THR A 1097 -35.01 4.51 7.78
N LEU A 1098 -35.72 4.35 6.67
CA LEU A 1098 -35.32 4.90 5.37
C LEU A 1098 -35.81 6.36 5.28
N LEU A 1099 -34.86 7.30 5.26
CA LEU A 1099 -35.13 8.74 5.28
C LEU A 1099 -35.27 9.34 3.87
N GLN A 1100 -34.61 8.75 2.89
CA GLN A 1100 -34.67 9.20 1.49
C GLN A 1100 -34.24 8.06 0.56
N GLU A 1101 -34.92 7.94 -0.57
CA GLU A 1101 -34.50 7.14 -1.73
C GLU A 1101 -34.54 8.04 -2.97
N ARG A 1102 -33.53 7.94 -3.83
CA ARG A 1102 -33.45 8.69 -5.09
C ARG A 1102 -32.52 7.98 -6.08
N ASP A 1103 -32.72 8.24 -7.37
CA ASP A 1103 -31.67 7.97 -8.35
C ASP A 1103 -30.49 8.93 -8.14
N SER A 1104 -29.28 8.40 -8.24
CA SER A 1104 -28.06 9.20 -8.12
C SER A 1104 -27.75 9.95 -9.43
N ASN A 1105 -26.69 10.76 -9.41
CA ASN A 1105 -26.13 11.36 -10.62
C ASN A 1105 -25.36 10.36 -11.51
N VAL A 1106 -25.20 9.11 -11.08
CA VAL A 1106 -24.58 8.02 -11.85
C VAL A 1106 -25.69 7.14 -12.43
N THR A 1107 -25.74 7.03 -13.76
CA THR A 1107 -26.75 6.22 -14.46
C THR A 1107 -26.74 4.77 -13.97
N GLY A 1108 -27.91 4.27 -13.57
CA GLY A 1108 -28.07 2.90 -13.08
C GLY A 1108 -27.73 2.70 -11.60
N VAL A 1109 -27.49 3.78 -10.83
CA VAL A 1109 -27.22 3.71 -9.38
C VAL A 1109 -28.29 4.45 -8.58
N THR A 1110 -28.91 3.76 -7.62
CA THR A 1110 -29.86 4.31 -6.64
C THR A 1110 -29.16 4.60 -5.31
N GLU A 1111 -29.46 5.74 -4.70
CA GLU A 1111 -28.94 6.17 -3.40
C GLU A 1111 -30.06 6.16 -2.36
N ARG A 1112 -29.83 5.48 -1.23
CA ARG A 1112 -30.71 5.46 -0.06
C ARG A 1112 -29.99 6.04 1.14
N THR A 1113 -30.64 6.98 1.85
CA THR A 1113 -30.16 7.49 3.14
C THR A 1113 -30.99 6.86 4.25
N LEU A 1114 -30.34 6.08 5.11
CA LEU A 1114 -30.95 5.37 6.22
C LEU A 1114 -30.45 5.91 7.56
N SER A 1115 -31.22 5.63 8.61
CA SER A 1115 -30.79 5.83 9.99
C SER A 1115 -31.04 4.58 10.83
N VAL A 1116 -30.09 4.27 11.70
CA VAL A 1116 -30.05 3.05 12.52
C VAL A 1116 -29.83 3.45 13.97
N HIS A 1117 -30.58 2.85 14.89
CA HIS A 1117 -30.34 3.00 16.31
C HIS A 1117 -30.67 1.72 17.07
N VAL A 1118 -30.03 1.53 18.23
CA VAL A 1118 -30.44 0.48 19.18
C VAL A 1118 -31.80 0.88 19.76
N THR A 1119 -32.81 0.01 19.66
CA THR A 1119 -34.21 0.30 20.06
C THR A 1119 -34.32 0.78 21.51
N ALA A 1120 -33.48 0.26 22.41
CA ALA A 1120 -33.42 0.68 23.82
C ALA A 1120 -32.71 2.03 24.07
N LYS A 1121 -32.10 2.64 23.05
CA LYS A 1121 -31.31 3.89 23.13
C LYS A 1121 -31.57 4.80 21.91
N PRO A 1122 -32.82 5.22 21.64
CA PRO A 1122 -33.20 5.93 20.41
C PRO A 1122 -32.53 7.31 20.22
N LYS A 1123 -31.91 7.87 21.26
CA LYS A 1123 -31.13 9.12 21.16
C LYS A 1123 -29.76 8.95 20.47
N ARG A 1124 -29.28 7.73 20.26
CA ARG A 1124 -28.03 7.46 19.52
C ARG A 1124 -28.36 6.91 18.14
N VAL A 1125 -28.51 7.83 17.20
CA VAL A 1125 -28.80 7.55 15.79
C VAL A 1125 -27.50 7.57 14.99
N HIS A 1126 -27.26 6.51 14.22
CA HIS A 1126 -26.19 6.38 13.25
C HIS A 1126 -26.77 6.53 11.85
N LYS A 1127 -26.19 7.38 11.00
CA LYS A 1127 -26.64 7.58 9.61
C LYS A 1127 -25.82 6.73 8.66
N VAL A 1128 -26.47 6.19 7.64
CA VAL A 1128 -25.85 5.28 6.66
C VAL A 1128 -26.36 5.63 5.27
N LYS A 1129 -25.48 5.70 4.28
CA LYS A 1129 -25.88 5.68 2.87
C LYS A 1129 -25.70 4.30 2.27
N GLN A 1130 -26.69 3.85 1.51
CA GLN A 1130 -26.57 2.68 0.64
C GLN A 1130 -26.58 3.17 -0.81
N TYR A 1131 -25.62 2.69 -1.60
CA TYR A 1131 -25.55 2.86 -3.04
C TYR A 1131 -25.79 1.50 -3.69
N GLN A 1132 -26.87 1.36 -4.47
CA GLN A 1132 -27.21 0.14 -5.19
C GLN A 1132 -27.00 0.32 -6.69
N LEU A 1133 -26.20 -0.56 -7.31
CA LEU A 1133 -26.10 -0.67 -8.76
C LEU A 1133 -27.27 -1.52 -9.28
N MET A 1134 -28.23 -0.88 -9.95
CA MET A 1134 -29.37 -1.56 -10.58
C MET A 1134 -29.00 -2.06 -11.98
N SER A 1135 -28.67 -1.14 -12.89
CA SER A 1135 -28.29 -1.48 -14.27
C SER A 1135 -26.79 -1.31 -14.48
N GLY A 1136 -26.05 -2.41 -14.36
CA GLY A 1136 -24.60 -2.39 -14.54
C GLY A 1136 -23.90 -3.75 -14.45
N TRP A 1137 -24.51 -4.77 -13.84
CA TRP A 1137 -23.90 -6.10 -13.67
C TRP A 1137 -24.96 -7.21 -13.88
N PRO A 1138 -25.15 -7.73 -15.11
CA PRO A 1138 -26.21 -8.71 -15.40
C PRO A 1138 -25.93 -10.06 -14.74
N LYS A 1139 -26.94 -10.75 -14.18
CA LYS A 1139 -26.73 -12.09 -13.57
C LYS A 1139 -26.26 -13.16 -14.57
N THR A 1140 -26.48 -12.94 -15.86
CA THR A 1140 -26.01 -13.81 -16.95
C THR A 1140 -24.54 -13.56 -17.34
N ASP A 1141 -24.02 -12.35 -17.13
CA ASP A 1141 -22.68 -11.93 -17.53
C ASP A 1141 -21.81 -11.68 -16.30
N ARG A 1142 -20.67 -12.37 -16.21
CA ARG A 1142 -19.77 -12.28 -15.04
C ARG A 1142 -19.03 -10.94 -14.90
N LEU A 1143 -19.37 -9.92 -15.69
CA LEU A 1143 -18.66 -8.65 -15.81
C LEU A 1143 -19.62 -7.46 -15.88
N PRO A 1144 -19.18 -6.24 -15.50
CA PRO A 1144 -19.98 -5.04 -15.67
C PRO A 1144 -20.26 -4.74 -17.14
N SER A 1145 -21.48 -4.29 -17.45
CA SER A 1145 -21.87 -3.83 -18.79
C SER A 1145 -21.24 -2.47 -19.18
N SER A 1146 -20.72 -1.72 -18.21
CA SER A 1146 -20.07 -0.42 -18.40
C SER A 1146 -18.98 -0.18 -17.37
N THR A 1147 -17.73 -0.10 -17.82
CA THR A 1147 -16.58 0.28 -16.98
C THR A 1147 -16.69 1.72 -16.47
N SER A 1148 -17.27 2.62 -17.26
CA SER A 1148 -17.50 4.02 -16.91
C SER A 1148 -18.47 4.16 -15.72
N THR A 1149 -19.52 3.33 -15.68
CA THR A 1149 -20.51 3.34 -14.59
C THR A 1149 -19.88 2.90 -13.28
N LEU A 1150 -19.06 1.83 -13.29
CA LEU A 1150 -18.35 1.35 -12.10
C LEU A 1150 -17.33 2.39 -11.58
N LEU A 1151 -16.57 3.03 -12.46
CA LEU A 1151 -15.65 4.11 -12.08
C LEU A 1151 -16.39 5.32 -11.47
N SER A 1152 -17.54 5.68 -12.06
CA SER A 1152 -18.37 6.79 -11.56
C SER A 1152 -19.00 6.48 -10.20
N LEU A 1153 -19.40 5.23 -9.96
CA LEU A 1153 -19.86 4.75 -8.64
C LEU A 1153 -18.74 4.86 -7.58
N ILE A 1154 -17.51 4.47 -7.92
CA ILE A 1154 -16.35 4.59 -7.01
C ILE A 1154 -16.09 6.06 -6.65
N GLU A 1155 -16.16 6.99 -7.62
CA GLU A 1155 -15.99 8.42 -7.35
C GLU A 1155 -17.19 9.05 -6.60
N LEU A 1156 -18.39 8.50 -6.74
CA LEU A 1156 -19.56 8.90 -5.94
C LEU A 1156 -19.42 8.49 -4.47
N VAL A 1157 -18.97 7.26 -4.22
CA VAL A 1157 -18.75 6.71 -2.86
C VAL A 1157 -17.66 7.47 -2.09
N LYS A 1158 -16.60 7.93 -2.78
CA LYS A 1158 -15.52 8.73 -2.16
C LYS A 1158 -15.95 10.10 -1.64
N GLN A 1159 -17.16 10.57 -1.94
CA GLN A 1159 -17.62 11.90 -1.52
C GLN A 1159 -18.01 11.91 -0.04
N PRO A 1160 -17.42 12.77 0.80
CA PRO A 1160 -17.68 12.75 2.24
C PRO A 1160 -19.12 13.15 2.57
N MET A 1161 -19.77 12.39 3.45
CA MET A 1161 -21.13 12.64 3.94
C MET A 1161 -21.21 13.80 4.93
N SER A 1162 -20.18 13.98 5.75
CA SER A 1162 -19.88 15.16 6.60
C SER A 1162 -18.48 14.95 7.22
N GLU A 1163 -17.87 15.97 7.82
CA GLU A 1163 -16.56 15.81 8.50
C GLU A 1163 -16.63 14.95 9.79
N ASP A 1164 -17.81 14.79 10.40
CA ASP A 1164 -17.98 14.09 11.69
C ASP A 1164 -18.41 12.60 11.57
N ASP A 1165 -18.98 12.16 10.45
CA ASP A 1165 -19.63 10.83 10.35
C ASP A 1165 -18.70 9.68 9.89
N HIS A 1166 -17.61 9.95 9.16
CA HIS A 1166 -16.83 8.91 8.45
C HIS A 1166 -15.66 8.32 9.26
N THR A 1167 -15.97 7.50 10.26
CA THR A 1167 -14.93 6.74 11.02
C THR A 1167 -14.89 5.24 10.75
N GLY A 1168 -16.02 4.59 10.42
CA GLY A 1168 -16.10 3.15 10.15
C GLY A 1168 -15.56 2.70 8.78
N PRO A 1169 -15.64 1.40 8.46
CA PRO A 1169 -15.36 0.85 7.14
C PRO A 1169 -16.54 1.04 6.17
N ASP A 1170 -16.26 1.01 4.87
CA ASP A 1170 -17.29 0.91 3.82
C ASP A 1170 -17.66 -0.57 3.61
N ILE A 1171 -18.95 -0.89 3.62
CA ILE A 1171 -19.44 -2.26 3.37
C ILE A 1171 -19.58 -2.50 1.87
N LEU A 1172 -19.03 -3.61 1.35
CA LEU A 1172 -19.32 -4.12 0.00
C LEU A 1172 -20.14 -5.40 0.08
N GLN A 1173 -21.14 -5.52 -0.80
CA GLN A 1173 -22.06 -6.66 -0.87
C GLN A 1173 -22.26 -7.17 -2.30
N CYS A 1174 -22.21 -8.50 -2.43
CA CYS A 1174 -22.59 -9.31 -3.59
C CYS A 1174 -23.26 -10.62 -3.09
N MET A 1175 -23.78 -11.45 -4.01
CA MET A 1175 -24.23 -12.82 -3.68
C MET A 1175 -23.07 -13.78 -3.37
#